data_AF-A0A830D191-F1
#
_entry.id   AF-A0A830D191-F1
#
_cell.length_a   1.000
_cell.length_b   1.000
_cell.length_c   1.000
_cell.angle_alpha   90.00
_cell.angle_beta   90.00
_cell.angle_gamma   90.00
#
_symmetry.space_group_name_H-M   'P 1'
#
loop_
_entity.id
_entity.type
_entity.pdbx_description
1 polymer ?
#
loop_
_entity_poly.entity_id
_entity_poly.type
_entity_poly.pdbx_seq_one_letter_code
_entity_poly.pdbx_strand_id
1 'polypeptide(L)'
;MGTNRENAVEIESGITNGAARESQPEGKKLEKTISFYRLFSFADSLDRVLMAVGTISAIGNGFAQPLMALIFGELIDVFGKAQGNQIVPEVSKVALKYVYLAIGCGAAAFLQVTCWMITGERQSARIRSLYLTAILQQDIAYFDREVSTGEVIGRMSGDTILIQDAIGEKVGKFVQVLASFLGGFVIAFAKGWLLTLVMLTSIPLLVASSGMMHFVKSKIAKQTQKAYVRAANVVQQTIGSIRTVGKFVQVFASFLGGFVIAFAKGWLLTLVMLTSIPLLVASSGMMYFVKSKIAKQTQKAYVGAANVVQQTIGSIRTVASLTGEKRAVGDYKKFLDSSYKSDILAGLSIGLGYTGGQVFTVLLAVIIGSTSLGQAAPSIASFATGQAAAFKMFETINRKPTIDAYDTKGEILNDIRGDIELRDVCFSYPARPKEQIFDGFSLFIPSGVTAALVGHSGSGKSTVISLIERYYDPHSGQVLIDGIDLREIQLKCIRSKIGLVSQEPVLFTGSIKDNIAYDTMVGENGTQLSGGQKQRVAIARAILKDPRILLLDEATSALDADSERIVQGALEKAMVNRTTVIVAHRLSTVRNASMIAVLHQGKIVEKGTHYELLKDPHGVYSNLIHSQEINQHTDQSVQPDDKQHNKSDITIKPDARSLSSLSPRSENAISDETSKRPPQVSLYRLAHLNKPEGPALFAGTISACLTGAILPAFGLLVSIAIKTFYEPPKKLKKDSEFWALMFLVLGALSLIAYPSRAYLFSMAGVKLISRIRLMCFEKVVSMEIGWFDKPENSSGVVGARLAGDTALIRTLVGDALAQLVQEVASIVVGLGIAIAASWQLALIVFAMIPLIMFNGYAQMKSVGGFGRDAKVYYALTMVAIAISTSSTFALDSSKAKNAAASVFAILERKSKIDPSDESGMTLEHVDGEIELERVDFSYPTRPGIRILKDLSLTINSGKIVALAGESGSGKSTVISLLQRFYDPDSGHITLDGIEINKFNLKWLRQQMGLVSQEPVLFNDTIRSNIASGKGGSATEAEIIDAAKLANAHQFISGLQQVKYPRPGPVISFDLMGSGWPIRPMFCIIYLLQFTMFYFRLQLQGYDTIVGERGVHLSGGQKQRVAIARAIVKSPKILLLDEATSALDAESEKIVQDALDKVMLNRTTVVVAHRLSTIRGADVIVVFKNGGILEKGNHNTLINMKDGFYSSLVRLHTTALS
;
A
#
# COMPACT_ATOMS: atom_id res chain seq x y z
N MET A 1 6.65 -53.05 8.54
CA MET A 1 7.50 -54.16 8.07
C MET A 1 7.95 -53.79 6.67
N GLY A 2 9.13 -53.16 6.53
CA GLY A 2 10.43 -53.76 6.19
C GLY A 2 10.53 -53.83 4.66
N THR A 3 11.45 -53.21 3.89
CA THR A 3 12.87 -52.83 3.99
C THR A 3 13.15 -51.97 2.72
N ASN A 4 13.67 -50.73 2.73
CA ASN A 4 15.08 -50.27 2.59
C ASN A 4 14.96 -48.77 2.20
N ARG A 5 15.45 -47.77 2.96
CA ARG A 5 16.79 -47.16 2.96
C ARG A 5 17.43 -46.90 1.58
N GLU A 6 17.91 -45.65 1.47
CA GLU A 6 18.83 -45.05 0.47
C GLU A 6 18.21 -44.47 -0.81
N ASN A 7 18.10 -43.13 -0.81
CA ASN A 7 18.62 -42.25 -1.87
C ASN A 7 18.67 -40.83 -1.33
N ALA A 8 19.74 -40.58 -0.58
CA ALA A 8 20.22 -39.25 -0.25
C ALA A 8 20.97 -38.70 -1.47
N VAL A 9 20.51 -37.53 -1.92
CA VAL A 9 21.28 -36.43 -2.53
C VAL A 9 22.71 -36.77 -2.96
N GLU A 10 22.88 -37.14 -4.23
CA GLU A 10 24.14 -36.91 -4.95
C GLU A 10 24.06 -35.55 -5.64
N ILE A 11 24.88 -34.61 -5.14
CA ILE A 11 25.28 -33.42 -5.90
C ILE A 11 26.62 -33.81 -6.54
N GLU A 12 26.57 -34.22 -7.80
CA GLU A 12 27.76 -34.55 -8.58
C GLU A 12 28.58 -33.28 -8.86
N SER A 13 29.79 -33.27 -8.33
CA SER A 13 30.89 -32.37 -8.66
C SER A 13 31.56 -32.80 -9.97
N GLY A 14 31.38 -32.02 -11.04
CA GLY A 14 32.12 -32.18 -12.29
C GLY A 14 32.97 -30.96 -12.60
N ILE A 15 34.26 -31.03 -12.27
CA ILE A 15 35.30 -30.12 -12.79
C ILE A 15 35.74 -30.69 -14.13
N THR A 16 35.40 -30.03 -15.24
CA THR A 16 36.14 -30.14 -16.49
C THR A 16 36.16 -28.80 -17.21
N ASN A 17 37.38 -28.28 -17.41
CA ASN A 17 37.71 -27.09 -18.17
C ASN A 17 37.22 -27.19 -19.63
N GLY A 18 36.51 -26.16 -20.10
CA GLY A 18 36.15 -26.00 -21.49
C GLY A 18 35.56 -24.62 -21.74
N ALA A 19 36.35 -23.74 -22.35
CA ALA A 19 35.96 -22.38 -22.69
C ALA A 19 34.79 -22.36 -23.70
N ALA A 20 33.59 -21.99 -23.24
CA ALA A 20 32.50 -21.55 -24.10
C ALA A 20 31.76 -20.41 -23.41
N ARG A 21 31.80 -19.22 -24.02
CA ARG A 21 31.01 -18.05 -23.63
C ARG A 21 29.53 -18.35 -23.88
N GLU A 22 28.81 -18.78 -22.85
CA GLU A 22 27.35 -18.76 -22.86
C GLU A 22 26.82 -17.46 -22.24
N SER A 23 26.06 -16.75 -23.06
CA SER A 23 25.27 -15.59 -22.71
C SER A 23 24.12 -16.01 -21.78
N GLN A 24 24.25 -15.73 -20.48
CA GLN A 24 23.13 -15.87 -19.54
C GLN A 24 21.96 -14.96 -19.98
N PRO A 25 20.77 -15.51 -20.24
CA PRO A 25 19.57 -14.68 -20.32
C PRO A 25 19.16 -14.31 -18.90
N GLU A 26 19.04 -13.02 -18.60
CA GLU A 26 18.51 -12.50 -17.34
C GLU A 26 17.27 -13.29 -16.90
N GLY A 27 17.46 -14.10 -15.85
CA GLY A 27 16.45 -14.98 -15.30
C GLY A 27 15.29 -14.18 -14.72
N LYS A 28 14.09 -14.36 -15.28
CA LYS A 28 12.85 -14.11 -14.54
C LYS A 28 12.93 -14.96 -13.27
N LYS A 29 12.89 -14.36 -12.07
CA LYS A 29 12.55 -15.06 -10.84
C LYS A 29 11.20 -15.76 -11.07
N LEU A 30 11.21 -17.04 -11.42
CA LEU A 30 10.04 -17.90 -11.33
C LEU A 30 9.70 -17.96 -9.84
N GLU A 31 8.50 -17.51 -9.48
CA GLU A 31 7.96 -17.71 -8.14
C GLU A 31 8.03 -19.20 -7.85
N LYS A 32 8.90 -19.59 -6.91
CA LYS A 32 9.03 -20.98 -6.49
C LYS A 32 7.72 -21.37 -5.82
N THR A 33 7.12 -22.48 -6.24
CA THR A 33 5.87 -23.01 -5.69
C THR A 33 6.12 -24.43 -5.19
N ILE A 34 5.37 -24.87 -4.17
CA ILE A 34 5.39 -26.27 -3.76
C ILE A 34 4.51 -27.13 -4.67
N SER A 35 4.85 -28.40 -4.84
CA SER A 35 3.99 -29.37 -5.53
C SER A 35 2.66 -29.53 -4.80
N PHE A 36 1.56 -29.72 -5.56
CA PHE A 36 0.21 -29.72 -5.00
C PHE A 36 0.00 -30.78 -3.91
N TYR A 37 0.53 -32.00 -4.10
CA TYR A 37 0.42 -33.07 -3.11
C TYR A 37 1.11 -32.73 -1.77
N ARG A 38 2.15 -31.88 -1.78
CA ARG A 38 2.84 -31.48 -0.55
C ARG A 38 2.00 -30.56 0.32
N LEU A 39 0.97 -29.89 -0.23
CA LEU A 39 0.03 -29.10 0.57
C LEU A 39 -0.67 -29.94 1.65
N PHE A 40 -0.88 -31.23 1.39
CA PHE A 40 -1.53 -32.17 2.30
C PHE A 40 -0.54 -32.91 3.22
N SER A 41 0.73 -32.47 3.28
CA SER A 41 1.77 -33.13 4.09
C SER A 41 1.47 -33.15 5.60
N PHE A 42 0.60 -32.26 6.07
CA PHE A 42 0.20 -32.14 7.48
C PHE A 42 -1.15 -32.82 7.80
N ALA A 43 -1.71 -33.63 6.89
CA ALA A 43 -2.97 -34.36 7.07
C ALA A 43 -2.83 -35.52 8.07
N ASP A 44 -3.74 -35.63 9.04
CA ASP A 44 -3.81 -36.78 9.94
C ASP A 44 -4.63 -37.95 9.37
N SER A 45 -4.82 -39.03 10.13
CA SER A 45 -5.60 -40.20 9.69
C SER A 45 -7.08 -39.87 9.48
N LEU A 46 -7.64 -39.00 10.31
CA LEU A 46 -9.04 -38.57 10.21
C LEU A 46 -9.23 -37.68 8.98
N ASP A 47 -8.29 -36.76 8.72
CA ASP A 47 -8.27 -35.92 7.53
C ASP A 47 -8.26 -36.78 6.25
N ARG A 48 -7.48 -37.87 6.22
CA ARG A 48 -7.45 -38.80 5.07
C ARG A 48 -8.80 -39.49 4.83
N VAL A 49 -9.50 -39.91 5.89
CA VAL A 49 -10.83 -40.52 5.78
C VAL A 49 -11.86 -39.49 5.29
N LEU A 50 -11.86 -38.28 5.85
CA LEU A 50 -12.75 -37.20 5.42
C LEU A 50 -12.54 -36.85 3.94
N MET A 51 -11.29 -36.72 3.49
CA MET A 51 -10.98 -36.46 2.08
C MET A 51 -11.50 -37.58 1.17
N ALA A 52 -11.37 -38.84 1.57
CA ALA A 52 -11.87 -39.97 0.79
C ALA A 52 -13.40 -39.93 0.64
N VAL A 53 -14.13 -39.77 1.76
CA VAL A 53 -15.59 -39.64 1.76
C VAL A 53 -16.04 -38.43 0.93
N GLY A 54 -15.42 -37.27 1.17
CA GLY A 54 -15.71 -36.03 0.43
C GLY A 54 -15.47 -36.14 -1.07
N THR A 55 -14.47 -36.92 -1.50
CA THR A 55 -14.18 -37.16 -2.93
C THR A 55 -15.24 -38.05 -3.58
N ILE A 56 -15.64 -39.15 -2.92
CA ILE A 56 -16.70 -40.04 -3.43
C ILE A 56 -18.01 -39.27 -3.57
N SER A 57 -18.37 -38.48 -2.54
CA SER A 57 -19.56 -37.64 -2.57
C SER A 57 -19.48 -36.53 -3.64
N ALA A 58 -18.30 -35.94 -3.87
CA ALA A 58 -18.10 -34.99 -4.96
C ALA A 58 -18.36 -35.60 -6.34
N ILE A 59 -17.90 -36.83 -6.58
CA ILE A 59 -18.14 -37.56 -7.83
C ILE A 59 -19.65 -37.81 -8.01
N GLY A 60 -20.32 -38.32 -6.97
CA GLY A 60 -21.77 -38.55 -6.99
C GLY A 60 -22.57 -37.29 -7.31
N ASN A 61 -22.21 -36.16 -6.69
CA ASN A 61 -22.81 -34.86 -7.00
C ASN A 61 -22.50 -34.39 -8.44
N GLY A 62 -21.29 -34.66 -8.94
CA GLY A 62 -20.88 -34.32 -10.31
C GLY A 62 -21.73 -35.01 -11.39
N PHE A 63 -22.10 -36.28 -11.18
CA PHE A 63 -22.94 -37.03 -12.11
C PHE A 63 -24.41 -36.58 -12.14
N ALA A 64 -24.86 -35.79 -11.15
CA ALA A 64 -26.25 -35.36 -11.08
C ALA A 64 -26.69 -34.57 -12.32
N GLN A 65 -25.85 -33.68 -12.84
CA GLN A 65 -26.17 -32.84 -14.01
C GLN A 65 -26.32 -33.67 -15.31
N PRO A 66 -25.37 -34.56 -15.68
CA PRO A 66 -25.56 -35.45 -16.82
C PRO A 66 -26.77 -36.39 -16.70
N LEU A 67 -27.02 -36.95 -15.51
CA LEU A 67 -28.18 -37.82 -15.27
C LEU A 67 -29.51 -37.05 -15.42
N MET A 68 -29.55 -35.79 -14.98
CA MET A 68 -30.70 -34.91 -15.15
C MET A 68 -31.03 -34.69 -16.64
N ALA A 69 -30.01 -34.51 -17.48
CA ALA A 69 -30.19 -34.35 -18.93
C ALA A 69 -30.76 -35.62 -19.59
N LEU A 70 -30.35 -36.81 -19.13
CA LEU A 70 -30.88 -38.08 -19.62
C LEU A 70 -32.36 -38.25 -19.27
N ILE A 71 -32.71 -38.02 -18.00
CA ILE A 71 -34.11 -38.09 -17.53
C ILE A 71 -34.98 -37.05 -18.26
N PHE A 72 -34.44 -35.87 -18.56
CA PHE A 72 -35.13 -34.84 -19.35
C PHE A 72 -35.42 -35.29 -20.79
N GLY A 73 -34.47 -35.98 -21.42
CA GLY A 73 -34.67 -36.58 -22.75
C GLY A 73 -35.79 -37.63 -22.74
N GLU A 74 -35.83 -38.50 -21.73
CA GLU A 74 -36.93 -39.46 -21.54
C GLU A 74 -38.27 -38.76 -21.39
N LEU A 75 -38.32 -37.63 -20.68
CA LEU A 75 -39.52 -36.83 -20.50
C LEU A 75 -40.03 -36.27 -21.85
N ILE A 76 -39.15 -35.72 -22.68
CA ILE A 76 -39.49 -35.21 -24.02
C ILE A 76 -40.04 -36.33 -24.90
N ASP A 77 -39.39 -37.50 -24.90
CA ASP A 77 -39.84 -38.65 -25.69
C ASP A 77 -41.25 -39.13 -25.30
N VAL A 78 -41.57 -39.14 -24.00
CA VAL A 78 -42.91 -39.48 -23.50
C VAL A 78 -43.95 -38.46 -23.99
N PHE A 79 -43.68 -37.16 -23.89
CA PHE A 79 -44.58 -36.12 -24.40
C PHE A 79 -44.73 -36.13 -25.93
N GLY A 80 -43.68 -36.50 -26.66
CA GLY A 80 -43.69 -36.55 -28.12
C GLY A 80 -44.43 -37.75 -28.71
N LYS A 81 -44.49 -38.89 -27.99
CA LYS A 81 -45.11 -40.13 -28.47
C LYS A 81 -46.52 -40.38 -27.94
N ALA A 82 -46.87 -39.81 -26.79
CA ALA A 82 -48.12 -40.14 -26.11
C ALA A 82 -49.30 -39.27 -26.58
N GLN A 83 -50.40 -39.92 -26.97
CA GLN A 83 -51.70 -39.29 -27.25
C GLN A 83 -52.77 -39.86 -26.30
N GLY A 84 -53.59 -39.00 -25.68
CA GLY A 84 -54.71 -39.40 -24.83
C GLY A 84 -54.37 -39.78 -23.38
N ASN A 85 -55.20 -40.64 -22.75
CA ASN A 85 -55.20 -40.94 -21.30
C ASN A 85 -53.94 -41.66 -20.75
N GLN A 86 -52.99 -42.08 -21.60
CA GLN A 86 -51.78 -42.79 -21.18
C GLN A 86 -50.61 -41.87 -20.77
N ILE A 87 -50.74 -40.54 -20.94
CA ILE A 87 -49.67 -39.56 -20.67
C ILE A 87 -49.33 -39.47 -19.16
N VAL A 88 -50.34 -39.38 -18.30
CA VAL A 88 -50.17 -39.14 -16.85
C VAL A 88 -49.34 -40.22 -16.12
N PRO A 89 -49.62 -41.54 -16.28
CA PRO A 89 -48.85 -42.57 -15.59
C PRO A 89 -47.40 -42.67 -16.07
N GLU A 90 -47.12 -42.45 -17.36
CA GLU A 90 -45.75 -42.49 -17.90
C GLU A 90 -44.94 -41.25 -17.48
N VAL A 91 -45.54 -40.06 -17.48
CA VAL A 91 -44.90 -38.83 -16.96
C VAL A 91 -44.62 -38.96 -15.46
N SER A 92 -45.53 -39.56 -14.68
CA SER A 92 -45.36 -39.74 -13.23
C SER A 92 -44.16 -40.64 -12.89
N LYS A 93 -43.92 -41.71 -13.67
CA LYS A 93 -42.74 -42.58 -13.49
C LYS A 93 -41.43 -41.82 -13.73
N VAL A 94 -41.38 -40.97 -14.75
CA VAL A 94 -40.19 -40.15 -15.05
C VAL A 94 -40.00 -39.05 -13.99
N ALA A 95 -41.08 -38.45 -13.50
CA ALA A 95 -41.04 -37.47 -12.42
C ALA A 95 -40.48 -38.04 -11.10
N LEU A 96 -40.81 -39.30 -10.76
CA LEU A 96 -40.23 -39.98 -9.58
C LEU A 96 -38.69 -40.12 -9.67
N LYS A 97 -38.14 -40.32 -10.88
CA LYS A 97 -36.68 -40.36 -11.09
C LYS A 97 -36.01 -39.04 -10.72
N TYR A 98 -36.66 -37.89 -10.97
CA TYR A 98 -36.16 -36.57 -10.54
C TYR A 98 -36.12 -36.44 -9.01
N VAL A 99 -37.11 -36.97 -8.30
CA VAL A 99 -37.16 -36.93 -6.82
C VAL A 99 -36.02 -37.75 -6.22
N TYR A 100 -35.79 -38.98 -6.69
CA TYR A 100 -34.68 -39.81 -6.22
C TYR A 100 -33.32 -39.18 -6.50
N LEU A 101 -33.15 -38.61 -7.70
CA LEU A 101 -31.92 -37.90 -8.06
C LEU A 101 -31.68 -36.68 -7.15
N ALA A 102 -32.73 -35.93 -6.81
CA ALA A 102 -32.63 -34.76 -5.94
C ALA A 102 -32.18 -35.14 -4.51
N ILE A 103 -32.76 -36.19 -3.92
CA ILE A 103 -32.37 -36.67 -2.58
C ILE A 103 -30.91 -37.14 -2.57
N GLY A 104 -30.52 -37.95 -3.54
CA GLY A 104 -29.14 -38.46 -3.66
C GLY A 104 -28.12 -37.34 -3.88
N CYS A 105 -28.44 -36.38 -4.76
CA CYS A 105 -27.61 -35.20 -5.00
C CYS A 105 -27.48 -34.32 -3.75
N GLY A 106 -28.57 -34.10 -3.01
CA GLY A 106 -28.56 -33.33 -1.75
C GLY A 106 -27.64 -33.95 -0.70
N ALA A 107 -27.74 -35.26 -0.47
CA ALA A 107 -26.88 -35.98 0.47
C ALA A 107 -25.40 -35.95 0.04
N ALA A 108 -25.14 -36.18 -1.26
CA ALA A 108 -23.78 -36.14 -1.81
C ALA A 108 -23.17 -34.72 -1.72
N ALA A 109 -23.93 -33.67 -2.02
CA ALA A 109 -23.47 -32.29 -1.90
C ALA A 109 -23.15 -31.90 -0.46
N PHE A 110 -23.98 -32.32 0.50
CA PHE A 110 -23.75 -32.08 1.93
C PHE A 110 -22.46 -32.73 2.42
N LEU A 111 -22.29 -34.04 2.19
CA LEU A 111 -21.09 -34.77 2.61
C LEU A 111 -19.83 -34.23 1.94
N GLN A 112 -19.90 -33.91 0.65
CA GLN A 112 -18.79 -33.29 -0.08
C GLN A 112 -18.28 -32.02 0.60
N VAL A 113 -19.17 -31.04 0.85
CA VAL A 113 -18.75 -29.73 1.36
C VAL A 113 -18.27 -29.85 2.80
N THR A 114 -18.99 -30.58 3.64
CA THR A 114 -18.64 -30.71 5.07
C THR A 114 -17.29 -31.41 5.27
N CYS A 115 -17.04 -32.53 4.58
CA CYS A 115 -15.77 -33.26 4.74
C CYS A 115 -14.55 -32.45 4.27
N TRP A 116 -14.65 -31.75 3.13
CA TRP A 116 -13.56 -30.93 2.61
C TRP A 116 -13.32 -29.67 3.44
N MET A 117 -14.39 -29.01 3.92
CA MET A 117 -14.26 -27.79 4.73
C MET A 117 -13.63 -28.08 6.10
N ILE A 118 -14.04 -29.14 6.79
CA ILE A 118 -13.45 -29.55 8.07
C ILE A 118 -11.96 -29.89 7.91
N THR A 119 -11.60 -30.62 6.85
CA THR A 119 -10.20 -30.98 6.58
C THR A 119 -9.34 -29.73 6.36
N GLY A 120 -9.83 -28.76 5.58
CA GLY A 120 -9.10 -27.52 5.30
C GLY A 120 -8.85 -26.67 6.55
N GLU A 121 -9.85 -26.52 7.42
CA GLU A 121 -9.74 -25.81 8.71
C GLU A 121 -8.70 -26.48 9.63
N ARG A 122 -8.81 -27.80 9.82
CA ARG A 122 -7.90 -28.56 10.70
C ARG A 122 -6.44 -28.44 10.27
N GLN A 123 -6.17 -28.62 8.98
CA GLN A 123 -4.79 -28.52 8.47
C GLN A 123 -4.27 -27.08 8.48
N SER A 124 -5.09 -26.09 8.13
CA SER A 124 -4.69 -24.68 8.19
C SER A 124 -4.31 -24.24 9.61
N ALA A 125 -5.11 -24.62 10.61
CA ALA A 125 -4.79 -24.36 12.02
C ALA A 125 -3.47 -24.99 12.46
N ARG A 126 -3.20 -26.25 12.04
CA ARG A 126 -1.95 -26.95 12.33
C ARG A 126 -0.74 -26.28 11.66
N ILE A 127 -0.85 -25.92 10.38
CA ILE A 127 0.19 -25.19 9.64
C ILE A 127 0.49 -23.86 10.32
N ARG A 128 -0.53 -23.11 10.74
CA ARG A 128 -0.38 -21.83 11.44
C ARG A 128 0.41 -21.99 12.74
N SER A 129 0.09 -23.01 13.54
CA SER A 129 0.82 -23.28 14.79
C SER A 129 2.28 -23.68 14.53
N LEU A 130 2.53 -24.58 13.58
CA LEU A 130 3.89 -25.02 13.24
C LEU A 130 4.74 -23.87 12.69
N TYR A 131 4.16 -23.01 11.85
CA TYR A 131 4.85 -21.84 11.33
C TYR A 131 5.24 -20.85 12.43
N LEU A 132 4.36 -20.60 13.39
CA LEU A 132 4.67 -19.74 14.54
C LEU A 132 5.81 -20.31 15.39
N THR A 133 5.76 -21.61 15.70
CA THR A 133 6.84 -22.26 16.45
C THR A 133 8.16 -22.20 15.67
N ALA A 134 8.13 -22.49 14.37
CA ALA A 134 9.33 -22.45 13.53
C ALA A 134 9.91 -21.03 13.39
N ILE A 135 9.08 -19.99 13.31
CA ILE A 135 9.58 -18.61 13.15
C ILE A 135 10.23 -18.10 14.44
N LEU A 136 9.69 -18.47 15.61
CA LEU A 136 10.27 -18.13 16.92
C LEU A 136 11.61 -18.84 17.19
N GLN A 137 11.91 -19.90 16.42
CA GLN A 137 13.18 -20.64 16.50
C GLN A 137 14.23 -20.12 15.51
N GLN A 138 13.89 -19.23 14.58
CA GLN A 138 14.86 -18.74 13.60
C GLN A 138 15.90 -17.81 14.24
N ASP A 139 17.12 -17.85 13.68
CA ASP A 139 18.24 -16.99 14.03
C ASP A 139 17.99 -15.53 13.61
N ILE A 140 18.64 -14.56 14.28
CA ILE A 140 18.39 -13.13 14.05
C ILE A 140 18.78 -12.69 12.63
N ALA A 141 19.80 -13.32 12.04
CA ALA A 141 20.19 -13.07 10.65
C ALA A 141 19.05 -13.34 9.64
N TYR A 142 18.11 -14.22 9.97
CA TYR A 142 16.90 -14.45 9.17
C TYR A 142 15.99 -13.23 9.11
N PHE A 143 15.79 -12.56 10.26
CA PHE A 143 14.94 -11.38 10.36
C PHE A 143 15.59 -10.15 9.71
N ASP A 144 16.92 -10.06 9.75
CA ASP A 144 17.66 -8.98 9.10
C ASP A 144 17.68 -9.08 7.57
N ARG A 145 17.67 -10.31 7.03
CA ARG A 145 17.89 -10.56 5.60
C ARG A 145 16.63 -10.91 4.82
N GLU A 146 15.75 -11.72 5.40
CA GLU A 146 14.74 -12.46 4.63
C GLU A 146 13.30 -12.06 4.92
N VAL A 147 12.97 -11.65 6.15
CA VAL A 147 11.57 -11.45 6.57
C VAL A 147 11.39 -10.24 7.47
N SER A 148 10.43 -9.38 7.12
CA SER A 148 9.95 -8.30 7.99
C SER A 148 8.84 -8.76 8.93
N THR A 149 8.71 -8.13 10.10
CA THR A 149 7.65 -8.43 11.09
C THR A 149 6.24 -8.34 10.49
N GLY A 150 5.98 -7.35 9.62
CA GLY A 150 4.71 -7.21 8.91
C GLY A 150 4.43 -8.37 7.95
N GLU A 151 5.46 -8.93 7.30
CA GLU A 151 5.32 -10.10 6.44
C GLU A 151 4.96 -11.37 7.23
N VAL A 152 5.48 -11.54 8.44
CA VAL A 152 5.10 -12.67 9.32
C VAL A 152 3.62 -12.64 9.65
N ILE A 153 3.12 -11.47 10.09
CA ILE A 153 1.71 -11.28 10.44
C ILE A 153 0.83 -11.47 9.20
N GLY A 154 1.25 -10.93 8.06
CA GLY A 154 0.56 -11.11 6.78
C GLY A 154 0.45 -12.58 6.35
N ARG A 155 1.51 -13.38 6.54
CA ARG A 155 1.48 -14.82 6.24
C ARG A 155 0.55 -15.59 7.18
N MET A 156 0.59 -15.28 8.49
CA MET A 156 -0.27 -15.97 9.46
C MET A 156 -1.76 -15.67 9.29
N SER A 157 -2.11 -14.41 8.99
CA SER A 157 -3.50 -13.99 8.84
C SER A 157 -4.05 -14.15 7.41
N GLY A 158 -3.21 -14.01 6.39
CA GLY A 158 -3.62 -14.04 4.97
C GLY A 158 -3.26 -15.34 4.26
N ASP A 159 -1.98 -15.72 4.22
CA ASP A 159 -1.51 -16.88 3.44
C ASP A 159 -2.13 -18.20 3.94
N THR A 160 -2.35 -18.34 5.25
CA THR A 160 -3.06 -19.52 5.80
C THR A 160 -4.50 -19.65 5.29
N ILE A 161 -5.20 -18.53 5.04
CA ILE A 161 -6.54 -18.54 4.44
C ILE A 161 -6.47 -18.97 2.97
N LEU A 162 -5.44 -18.54 2.22
CA LEU A 162 -5.25 -18.96 0.83
C LEU A 162 -4.92 -20.46 0.73
N ILE A 163 -4.12 -20.98 1.67
CA ILE A 163 -3.83 -22.41 1.78
C ILE A 163 -5.12 -23.17 2.10
N GLN A 164 -5.90 -22.68 3.07
CA GLN A 164 -7.19 -23.27 3.47
C GLN A 164 -8.18 -23.34 2.30
N ASP A 165 -8.35 -22.26 1.53
CA ASP A 165 -9.22 -22.25 0.35
C ASP A 165 -8.75 -23.28 -0.69
N ALA A 166 -7.43 -23.42 -0.88
CA ALA A 166 -6.84 -24.36 -1.83
C ALA A 166 -7.02 -25.83 -1.44
N ILE A 167 -6.90 -26.19 -0.16
CA ILE A 167 -6.99 -27.59 0.32
C ILE A 167 -8.40 -27.98 0.81
N GLY A 168 -9.30 -27.01 0.96
CA GLY A 168 -10.67 -27.19 1.46
C GLY A 168 -11.71 -27.37 0.34
N GLU A 169 -12.73 -26.49 0.32
CA GLU A 169 -13.90 -26.59 -0.56
C GLU A 169 -13.54 -26.72 -2.05
N LYS A 170 -12.49 -26.03 -2.51
CA LYS A 170 -12.13 -25.96 -3.93
C LYS A 170 -11.72 -27.30 -4.52
N VAL A 171 -11.13 -28.18 -3.73
CA VAL A 171 -10.78 -29.55 -4.17
C VAL A 171 -12.04 -30.34 -4.44
N GLY A 172 -12.98 -30.34 -3.50
CA GLY A 172 -14.28 -30.96 -3.68
C GLY A 172 -15.02 -30.43 -4.90
N LYS A 173 -15.04 -29.10 -5.11
CA LYS A 173 -15.65 -28.50 -6.30
C LYS A 173 -14.95 -28.88 -7.60
N PHE A 174 -13.63 -28.96 -7.61
CA PHE A 174 -12.87 -29.38 -8.78
C PHE A 174 -13.20 -30.83 -9.18
N VAL A 175 -13.27 -31.74 -8.21
CA VAL A 175 -13.64 -33.15 -8.45
C VAL A 175 -15.07 -33.25 -8.98
N GLN A 176 -16.03 -32.54 -8.38
CA GLN A 176 -17.41 -32.50 -8.84
C GLN A 176 -17.52 -32.05 -10.30
N VAL A 177 -16.83 -30.96 -10.63
CA VAL A 177 -16.79 -30.39 -11.98
C VAL A 177 -16.17 -31.36 -12.99
N LEU A 178 -15.07 -32.01 -12.62
CA LEU A 178 -14.41 -32.99 -13.47
C LEU A 178 -15.30 -34.22 -13.72
N ALA A 179 -15.99 -34.70 -12.68
CA ALA A 179 -16.94 -35.80 -12.79
C ALA A 179 -18.14 -35.43 -13.69
N SER A 180 -18.67 -34.20 -13.58
CA SER A 180 -19.73 -33.70 -14.48
C SER A 180 -19.27 -33.64 -15.93
N PHE A 181 -18.06 -33.14 -16.19
CA PHE A 181 -17.46 -33.09 -17.52
C PHE A 181 -17.33 -34.49 -18.13
N LEU A 182 -16.64 -35.41 -17.42
CA LEU A 182 -16.42 -36.78 -17.91
C LEU A 182 -17.75 -37.53 -18.07
N GLY A 183 -18.65 -37.43 -17.10
CA GLY A 183 -19.97 -38.06 -17.14
C GLY A 183 -20.83 -37.56 -18.30
N GLY A 184 -20.79 -36.26 -18.60
CA GLY A 184 -21.47 -35.66 -19.74
C GLY A 184 -20.98 -36.21 -21.08
N PHE A 185 -19.66 -36.32 -21.28
CA PHE A 185 -19.08 -36.90 -22.50
C PHE A 185 -19.39 -38.40 -22.64
N VAL A 186 -19.28 -39.17 -21.55
CA VAL A 186 -19.59 -40.60 -21.55
C VAL A 186 -21.05 -40.82 -21.99
N ILE A 187 -22.00 -40.06 -21.44
CA ILE A 187 -23.41 -40.15 -21.83
C ILE A 187 -23.64 -39.69 -23.28
N ALA A 188 -23.00 -38.60 -23.71
CA ALA A 188 -23.13 -38.08 -25.08
C ALA A 188 -22.65 -39.10 -26.14
N PHE A 189 -21.47 -39.69 -25.94
CA PHE A 189 -20.94 -40.73 -26.83
C PHE A 189 -21.79 -42.00 -26.81
N ALA A 190 -22.33 -42.38 -25.64
CA ALA A 190 -23.20 -43.56 -25.52
C ALA A 190 -24.54 -43.37 -26.24
N LYS A 191 -25.12 -42.15 -26.23
CA LYS A 191 -26.44 -41.88 -26.85
C LYS A 191 -26.36 -41.47 -28.32
N GLY A 192 -25.28 -40.83 -28.76
CA GLY A 192 -25.17 -40.32 -30.15
C GLY A 192 -23.75 -39.91 -30.53
N TRP A 193 -22.90 -40.90 -30.84
CA TRP A 193 -21.49 -40.67 -31.15
C TRP A 193 -21.24 -39.79 -32.40
N LEU A 194 -22.05 -39.94 -33.45
CA LEU A 194 -21.89 -39.18 -34.70
C LEU A 194 -22.19 -37.68 -34.49
N LEU A 195 -23.30 -37.37 -33.82
CA LEU A 195 -23.68 -36.00 -33.47
C LEU A 195 -22.67 -35.38 -32.49
N THR A 196 -22.19 -36.16 -31.53
CA THR A 196 -21.17 -35.72 -30.57
C THR A 196 -19.86 -35.34 -31.27
N LEU A 197 -19.42 -36.09 -32.28
CA LEU A 197 -18.23 -35.76 -33.08
C LEU A 197 -18.38 -34.49 -33.90
N VAL A 198 -19.54 -34.28 -34.55
CA VAL A 198 -19.81 -33.03 -35.30
C VAL A 198 -19.75 -31.84 -34.36
N MET A 199 -20.34 -31.97 -33.17
CA MET A 199 -20.33 -30.92 -32.16
C MET A 199 -18.92 -30.67 -31.57
N LEU A 200 -18.10 -31.71 -31.42
CA LEU A 200 -16.70 -31.62 -30.97
C LEU A 200 -15.82 -30.75 -31.87
N THR A 201 -16.12 -30.63 -33.17
CA THR A 201 -15.32 -29.80 -34.10
C THR A 201 -15.32 -28.32 -33.73
N SER A 202 -16.37 -27.85 -33.06
CA SER A 202 -16.51 -26.45 -32.62
C SER A 202 -15.80 -26.17 -31.28
N ILE A 203 -15.55 -27.21 -30.46
CA ILE A 203 -14.99 -27.08 -29.11
C ILE A 203 -13.56 -26.51 -29.10
N PRO A 204 -12.61 -26.95 -29.95
CA PRO A 204 -11.27 -26.36 -30.01
C PRO A 204 -11.26 -24.87 -30.33
N LEU A 205 -12.15 -24.39 -31.21
CA LEU A 205 -12.28 -22.97 -31.55
C LEU A 205 -12.81 -22.14 -30.36
N LEU A 206 -13.68 -22.72 -29.55
CA LEU A 206 -14.24 -22.09 -28.35
C LEU A 206 -13.24 -22.04 -27.19
N VAL A 207 -12.49 -23.12 -27.00
CA VAL A 207 -11.40 -23.18 -26.01
C VAL A 207 -10.28 -22.22 -26.41
N ALA A 208 -9.95 -22.12 -27.70
CA ALA A 208 -8.94 -21.17 -28.19
C ALA A 208 -9.38 -19.71 -28.01
N SER A 209 -10.62 -19.36 -28.35
CA SER A 209 -11.15 -17.99 -28.18
C SER A 209 -11.32 -17.61 -26.70
N SER A 210 -11.85 -18.51 -25.87
CA SER A 210 -11.98 -18.32 -24.41
C SER A 210 -10.61 -18.24 -23.74
N GLY A 211 -9.67 -19.10 -24.12
CA GLY A 211 -8.30 -19.12 -23.63
C GLY A 211 -7.54 -17.83 -23.99
N MET A 212 -7.69 -17.34 -25.22
CA MET A 212 -7.14 -16.05 -25.64
C MET A 212 -7.75 -14.90 -24.83
N MET A 213 -9.07 -14.86 -24.64
CA MET A 213 -9.74 -13.83 -23.85
C MET A 213 -9.30 -13.86 -22.38
N HIS A 214 -9.16 -15.05 -21.77
CA HIS A 214 -8.66 -15.19 -20.41
C HIS A 214 -7.19 -14.77 -20.29
N PHE A 215 -6.37 -15.09 -21.29
CA PHE A 215 -4.99 -14.62 -21.35
C PHE A 215 -4.91 -13.09 -21.46
N VAL A 216 -5.76 -12.48 -22.29
CA VAL A 216 -5.84 -11.02 -22.43
C VAL A 216 -6.36 -10.36 -21.15
N LYS A 217 -7.48 -10.82 -20.57
CA LYS A 217 -8.04 -10.29 -19.33
C LYS A 217 -7.07 -10.45 -18.15
N SER A 218 -6.44 -11.62 -18.00
CA SER A 218 -5.46 -11.85 -16.94
C SER A 218 -4.17 -11.05 -17.15
N LYS A 219 -3.73 -10.85 -18.39
CA LYS A 219 -2.57 -10.01 -18.71
C LYS A 219 -2.85 -8.53 -18.48
N ILE A 220 -4.05 -8.05 -18.84
CA ILE A 220 -4.51 -6.69 -18.54
C ILE A 220 -4.62 -6.52 -17.03
N ALA A 221 -5.30 -7.41 -16.30
CA ALA A 221 -5.42 -7.33 -14.84
C ALA A 221 -4.05 -7.38 -14.14
N LYS A 222 -3.15 -8.29 -14.55
CA LYS A 222 -1.77 -8.34 -14.04
C LYS A 222 -0.98 -7.10 -14.43
N GLN A 223 -1.16 -6.55 -15.63
CA GLN A 223 -0.54 -5.29 -16.01
C GLN A 223 -1.10 -4.11 -15.22
N THR A 224 -2.40 -4.02 -14.97
CA THR A 224 -3.07 -2.99 -14.17
C THR A 224 -2.64 -3.06 -12.69
N GLN A 225 -2.58 -4.26 -12.10
CA GLN A 225 -2.10 -4.46 -10.73
C GLN A 225 -0.61 -4.17 -10.59
N LYS A 226 0.23 -4.73 -11.50
CA LYS A 226 1.67 -4.45 -11.51
C LYS A 226 1.96 -3.00 -11.87
N ALA A 227 1.13 -2.35 -12.69
CA ALA A 227 1.18 -0.93 -13.00
C ALA A 227 0.86 -0.05 -11.80
N TYR A 228 -0.06 -0.48 -10.94
CA TYR A 228 -0.43 0.21 -9.72
C TYR A 228 0.68 0.13 -8.67
N VAL A 229 1.21 -1.08 -8.44
CA VAL A 229 2.37 -1.31 -7.55
C VAL A 229 3.66 -0.72 -8.13
N ARG A 230 3.80 -0.71 -9.47
CA ARG A 230 4.88 0.01 -10.15
C ARG A 230 4.66 1.51 -10.10
N ALA A 231 3.46 2.05 -10.16
CA ALA A 231 3.25 3.49 -9.96
C ALA A 231 3.75 3.97 -8.58
N ALA A 232 3.71 3.10 -7.57
CA ALA A 232 4.34 3.32 -6.28
C ALA A 232 5.89 3.13 -6.27
N ASN A 233 6.48 2.49 -7.30
CA ASN A 233 7.91 2.12 -7.38
C ASN A 233 8.58 2.45 -8.74
N VAL A 234 8.04 3.37 -9.55
CA VAL A 234 8.44 3.60 -10.95
C VAL A 234 9.57 4.62 -11.04
N VAL A 235 10.77 4.13 -10.82
CA VAL A 235 11.96 4.56 -11.57
C VAL A 235 12.66 3.36 -12.24
N GLN A 236 12.43 2.12 -11.81
CA GLN A 236 13.41 1.06 -12.10
C GLN A 236 13.11 0.09 -13.26
N GLN A 237 12.00 0.16 -13.98
CA GLN A 237 11.68 -0.89 -14.99
C GLN A 237 11.03 -0.38 -16.29
N THR A 238 11.71 0.52 -17.00
CA THR A 238 11.28 0.98 -18.33
C THR A 238 11.77 0.09 -19.49
N ILE A 239 12.61 -0.92 -19.26
CA ILE A 239 13.18 -1.74 -20.35
C ILE A 239 12.83 -3.21 -20.13
N GLY A 240 11.77 -3.67 -20.80
CA GLY A 240 11.37 -5.07 -20.75
C GLY A 240 10.24 -5.47 -21.70
N SER A 241 10.01 -4.69 -22.77
CA SER A 241 8.93 -4.98 -23.73
C SER A 241 9.43 -5.09 -25.17
N ILE A 242 10.54 -5.80 -25.38
CA ILE A 242 10.94 -6.30 -26.71
C ILE A 242 11.27 -7.79 -26.56
N ARG A 243 10.22 -8.61 -26.49
CA ARG A 243 10.28 -10.07 -26.72
C ARG A 243 8.93 -10.61 -27.19
N THR A 244 8.23 -9.82 -28.00
CA THR A 244 6.87 -10.12 -28.50
C THR A 244 6.91 -10.81 -29.86
N VAL A 245 8.01 -10.65 -30.61
CA VAL A 245 8.16 -11.16 -31.98
C VAL A 245 8.39 -12.67 -32.00
N GLY A 246 9.18 -13.23 -31.07
CA GLY A 246 9.49 -14.67 -31.05
C GLY A 246 8.27 -15.58 -30.80
N LYS A 247 7.31 -15.14 -29.97
CA LYS A 247 6.06 -15.88 -29.76
C LYS A 247 5.10 -15.80 -30.94
N PHE A 248 5.17 -14.70 -31.70
CA PHE A 248 4.41 -14.54 -32.93
C PHE A 248 4.90 -15.52 -34.00
N VAL A 249 6.23 -15.68 -34.14
CA VAL A 249 6.83 -16.65 -35.07
C VAL A 249 6.49 -18.09 -34.70
N GLN A 250 6.46 -18.45 -33.41
CA GLN A 250 6.10 -19.81 -32.98
C GLN A 250 4.62 -20.15 -33.22
N VAL A 251 3.71 -19.21 -32.95
CA VAL A 251 2.27 -19.39 -33.22
C VAL A 251 2.00 -19.42 -34.73
N PHE A 252 2.71 -18.60 -35.51
CA PHE A 252 2.63 -18.58 -36.97
C PHE A 252 3.17 -19.87 -37.60
N ALA A 253 4.28 -20.42 -37.06
CA ALA A 253 4.84 -21.70 -37.49
C ALA A 253 3.95 -22.89 -37.13
N SER A 254 3.32 -22.86 -35.95
CA SER A 254 2.35 -23.89 -35.54
C SER A 254 1.06 -23.84 -36.37
N PHE A 255 0.65 -22.63 -36.78
CA PHE A 255 -0.47 -22.40 -37.69
C PHE A 255 -0.17 -22.91 -39.11
N LEU A 256 1.01 -22.61 -39.67
CA LEU A 256 1.44 -23.16 -40.97
C LEU A 256 1.59 -24.69 -40.94
N GLY A 257 2.14 -25.25 -39.86
CA GLY A 257 2.26 -26.70 -39.69
C GLY A 257 0.91 -27.40 -39.63
N GLY A 258 -0.04 -26.86 -38.87
CA GLY A 258 -1.42 -27.35 -38.85
C GLY A 258 -2.15 -27.18 -40.17
N PHE A 259 -1.87 -26.10 -40.91
CA PHE A 259 -2.41 -25.82 -42.24
C PHE A 259 -1.98 -26.87 -43.28
N VAL A 260 -0.69 -27.23 -43.31
CA VAL A 260 -0.14 -28.24 -44.23
C VAL A 260 -0.76 -29.62 -43.95
N ILE A 261 -0.94 -29.98 -42.67
CA ILE A 261 -1.55 -31.25 -42.25
C ILE A 261 -3.04 -31.32 -42.61
N ALA A 262 -3.78 -30.21 -42.45
CA ALA A 262 -5.20 -30.15 -42.76
C ALA A 262 -5.49 -30.20 -44.27
N PHE A 263 -4.64 -29.57 -45.09
CA PHE A 263 -4.73 -29.59 -46.56
C PHE A 263 -4.49 -31.00 -47.13
N ALA A 264 -3.62 -31.79 -46.49
CA ALA A 264 -3.29 -33.15 -46.89
C ALA A 264 -4.42 -34.16 -46.63
N LYS A 265 -5.36 -33.90 -45.71
CA LYS A 265 -6.42 -34.85 -45.32
C LYS A 265 -7.84 -34.48 -45.77
N GLY A 266 -8.09 -33.26 -46.25
CA GLY A 266 -9.43 -32.88 -46.72
C GLY A 266 -9.55 -31.47 -47.29
N TRP A 267 -9.20 -31.30 -48.55
CA TRP A 267 -9.04 -29.98 -49.22
C TRP A 267 -10.30 -29.10 -49.22
N LEU A 268 -11.51 -29.67 -49.37
CA LEU A 268 -12.78 -28.92 -49.44
C LEU A 268 -13.15 -28.25 -48.10
N LEU A 269 -12.91 -28.95 -46.98
CA LEU A 269 -13.22 -28.50 -45.62
C LEU A 269 -12.21 -27.43 -45.16
N THR A 270 -10.94 -27.57 -45.55
CA THR A 270 -9.91 -26.55 -45.32
C THR A 270 -10.20 -25.23 -46.01
N LEU A 271 -10.84 -25.24 -47.19
CA LEU A 271 -11.14 -24.03 -47.98
C LEU A 271 -12.20 -23.13 -47.30
N VAL A 272 -13.19 -23.76 -46.65
CA VAL A 272 -14.21 -23.07 -45.84
C VAL A 272 -13.64 -22.55 -44.50
N MET A 273 -12.67 -23.27 -43.93
CA MET A 273 -11.93 -22.84 -42.73
C MET A 273 -10.95 -21.69 -43.01
N LEU A 274 -10.41 -21.63 -44.24
CA LEU A 274 -9.44 -20.64 -44.71
C LEU A 274 -10.00 -19.20 -44.77
N THR A 275 -11.31 -19.06 -44.97
CA THR A 275 -11.98 -17.75 -45.07
C THR A 275 -12.33 -17.16 -43.70
N SER A 276 -12.52 -18.00 -42.67
CA SER A 276 -13.01 -17.57 -41.35
C SER A 276 -11.90 -17.43 -40.29
N ILE A 277 -10.88 -18.29 -40.31
CA ILE A 277 -9.85 -18.34 -39.25
C ILE A 277 -8.87 -17.14 -39.29
N PRO A 278 -8.31 -16.72 -40.44
CA PRO A 278 -7.43 -15.56 -40.50
C PRO A 278 -8.14 -14.25 -40.11
N LEU A 279 -9.42 -14.10 -40.48
CA LEU A 279 -10.23 -12.95 -40.09
C LEU A 279 -10.46 -12.88 -38.57
N LEU A 280 -10.72 -14.02 -37.93
CA LEU A 280 -10.90 -14.11 -36.47
C LEU A 280 -9.61 -13.81 -35.69
N VAL A 281 -8.47 -14.33 -36.16
CA VAL A 281 -7.16 -14.10 -35.53
C VAL A 281 -6.68 -12.65 -35.75
N ALA A 282 -6.87 -12.10 -36.95
CA ALA A 282 -6.53 -10.71 -37.26
C ALA A 282 -7.40 -9.72 -36.46
N SER A 283 -8.71 -9.97 -36.36
CA SER A 283 -9.63 -9.16 -35.55
C SER A 283 -9.25 -9.19 -34.05
N SER A 284 -8.92 -10.38 -33.53
CA SER A 284 -8.48 -10.55 -32.14
C SER A 284 -7.12 -9.88 -31.85
N GLY A 285 -6.17 -9.97 -32.79
CA GLY A 285 -4.86 -9.35 -32.69
C GLY A 285 -4.91 -7.82 -32.76
N MET A 286 -5.73 -7.27 -33.65
CA MET A 286 -5.99 -5.83 -33.76
C MET A 286 -6.61 -5.28 -32.48
N MET A 287 -7.62 -5.97 -31.94
CA MET A 287 -8.27 -5.56 -30.70
C MET A 287 -7.32 -5.59 -29.49
N TYR A 288 -6.40 -6.56 -29.43
CA TYR A 288 -5.36 -6.60 -28.40
C TYR A 288 -4.44 -5.36 -28.45
N PHE A 289 -4.00 -4.96 -29.64
CA PHE A 289 -3.12 -3.79 -29.80
C PHE A 289 -3.85 -2.50 -29.37
N VAL A 290 -5.11 -2.35 -29.77
CA VAL A 290 -5.96 -1.23 -29.37
C VAL A 290 -6.15 -1.18 -27.85
N LYS A 291 -6.58 -2.28 -27.22
CA LYS A 291 -6.77 -2.36 -25.76
C LYS A 291 -5.47 -2.11 -24.97
N SER A 292 -4.34 -2.66 -25.44
CA SER A 292 -3.05 -2.46 -24.78
C SER A 292 -2.55 -1.02 -24.90
N LYS A 293 -2.81 -0.33 -26.02
CA LYS A 293 -2.43 1.07 -26.21
C LYS A 293 -3.27 1.99 -25.32
N ILE A 294 -4.60 1.77 -25.30
CA ILE A 294 -5.53 2.52 -24.47
C ILE A 294 -5.20 2.35 -22.98
N ALA A 295 -4.99 1.12 -22.50
CA ALA A 295 -4.68 0.86 -21.09
C ALA A 295 -3.40 1.57 -20.61
N LYS A 296 -2.34 1.60 -21.43
CA LYS A 296 -1.11 2.33 -21.11
C LYS A 296 -1.33 3.84 -21.01
N GLN A 297 -2.17 4.38 -21.89
CA GLN A 297 -2.47 5.81 -21.93
C GLN A 297 -3.34 6.23 -20.73
N THR A 298 -4.40 5.47 -20.44
CA THR A 298 -5.23 5.62 -19.22
C THR A 298 -4.36 5.60 -17.96
N GLN A 299 -3.46 4.62 -17.84
CA GLN A 299 -2.57 4.51 -16.69
C GLN A 299 -1.67 5.74 -16.51
N LYS A 300 -1.06 6.23 -17.59
CA LYS A 300 -0.18 7.41 -17.51
C LYS A 300 -0.94 8.65 -17.00
N ALA A 301 -2.19 8.82 -17.44
CA ALA A 301 -3.04 9.91 -16.99
C ALA A 301 -3.42 9.77 -15.50
N TYR A 302 -3.79 8.56 -15.04
CA TYR A 302 -4.12 8.30 -13.65
C TYR A 302 -2.96 8.53 -12.68
N VAL A 303 -1.77 8.06 -13.04
CA VAL A 303 -0.56 8.27 -12.23
C VAL A 303 -0.21 9.77 -12.20
N GLY A 304 -0.38 10.48 -13.32
CA GLY A 304 -0.24 11.94 -13.35
C GLY A 304 -1.19 12.63 -12.36
N ALA A 305 -2.47 12.29 -12.40
CA ALA A 305 -3.48 12.86 -11.51
C ALA A 305 -3.22 12.53 -10.03
N ALA A 306 -2.85 11.28 -9.70
CA ALA A 306 -2.55 10.85 -8.35
C ALA A 306 -1.33 11.60 -7.76
N ASN A 307 -0.29 11.79 -8.56
CA ASN A 307 0.87 12.56 -8.15
C ASN A 307 0.52 14.02 -7.82
N VAL A 308 -0.35 14.66 -8.64
CA VAL A 308 -0.83 16.02 -8.34
C VAL A 308 -1.54 16.05 -6.98
N VAL A 309 -2.43 15.08 -6.71
CA VAL A 309 -3.14 14.99 -5.42
C VAL A 309 -2.18 14.80 -4.26
N GLN A 310 -1.27 13.83 -4.35
CA GLN A 310 -0.34 13.49 -3.27
C GLN A 310 0.61 14.65 -2.95
N GLN A 311 1.12 15.32 -3.98
CA GLN A 311 2.00 16.47 -3.84
C GLN A 311 1.24 17.68 -3.27
N THR A 312 0.05 17.98 -3.81
CA THR A 312 -0.76 19.13 -3.36
C THR A 312 -1.21 18.96 -1.90
N ILE A 313 -1.74 17.79 -1.54
CA ILE A 313 -2.23 17.53 -0.19
C ILE A 313 -1.06 17.33 0.79
N GLY A 314 0.00 16.63 0.36
CA GLY A 314 1.20 16.41 1.17
C GLY A 314 1.90 17.71 1.56
N SER A 315 1.81 18.75 0.72
CA SER A 315 2.33 20.08 1.00
C SER A 315 1.25 21.15 1.04
N ILE A 316 0.07 20.84 1.58
CA ILE A 316 -1.09 21.75 1.53
C ILE A 316 -0.82 23.10 2.18
N ARG A 317 -0.03 23.16 3.26
CA ARG A 317 0.37 24.43 3.90
C ARG A 317 1.16 25.32 2.94
N THR A 318 2.07 24.73 2.17
CA THR A 318 2.84 25.44 1.13
C THR A 318 1.91 25.92 0.02
N VAL A 319 1.01 25.06 -0.49
CA VAL A 319 0.04 25.43 -1.53
C VAL A 319 -0.85 26.60 -1.08
N ALA A 320 -1.35 26.52 0.16
CA ALA A 320 -2.18 27.54 0.79
C ALA A 320 -1.46 28.87 0.96
N SER A 321 -0.19 28.86 1.41
CA SER A 321 0.62 30.08 1.53
C SER A 321 0.94 30.76 0.19
N LEU A 322 0.95 29.98 -0.90
CA LEU A 322 1.26 30.46 -2.25
C LEU A 322 0.00 30.84 -3.04
N THR A 323 -1.20 30.62 -2.48
CA THR A 323 -2.48 30.79 -3.19
C THR A 323 -2.57 29.96 -4.47
N GLY A 324 -2.00 28.74 -4.43
CA GLY A 324 -1.82 27.84 -5.57
C GLY A 324 -2.99 26.89 -5.87
N GLU A 325 -4.10 27.01 -5.14
CA GLU A 325 -5.23 26.08 -5.18
C GLU A 325 -5.85 25.95 -6.58
N LYS A 326 -6.16 27.08 -7.23
CA LYS A 326 -6.76 27.10 -8.59
C LYS A 326 -5.86 26.43 -9.62
N ARG A 327 -4.53 26.58 -9.48
CA ARG A 327 -3.54 25.95 -10.37
C ARG A 327 -3.53 24.43 -10.20
N ALA A 328 -3.50 23.94 -8.96
CA ALA A 328 -3.54 22.51 -8.67
C ALA A 328 -4.81 21.85 -9.25
N VAL A 329 -5.97 22.49 -9.12
CA VAL A 329 -7.24 22.02 -9.70
C VAL A 329 -7.17 21.98 -11.23
N GLY A 330 -6.57 22.99 -11.87
CA GLY A 330 -6.35 23.03 -13.32
C GLY A 330 -5.46 21.89 -13.82
N ASP A 331 -4.35 21.63 -13.14
CA ASP A 331 -3.44 20.52 -13.46
C ASP A 331 -4.12 19.16 -13.29
N TYR A 332 -4.89 18.99 -12.22
CA TYR A 332 -5.67 17.78 -11.98
C TYR A 332 -6.72 17.55 -13.09
N LYS A 333 -7.47 18.59 -13.48
CA LYS A 333 -8.46 18.55 -14.56
C LYS A 333 -7.83 18.11 -15.89
N LYS A 334 -6.65 18.63 -16.23
CA LYS A 334 -5.92 18.27 -17.46
C LYS A 334 -5.62 16.77 -17.54
N PHE A 335 -5.20 16.16 -16.43
CA PHE A 335 -4.96 14.71 -16.37
C PHE A 335 -6.27 13.91 -16.41
N LEU A 336 -7.33 14.38 -15.75
CA LEU A 336 -8.65 13.75 -15.82
C LEU A 336 -9.23 13.75 -17.25
N ASP A 337 -9.10 14.84 -18.01
CA ASP A 337 -9.56 14.93 -19.40
C ASP A 337 -8.79 13.96 -20.33
N SER A 338 -7.49 13.78 -20.07
CA SER A 338 -6.67 12.79 -20.77
C SER A 338 -7.11 11.35 -20.46
N SER A 339 -7.44 11.07 -19.20
CA SER A 339 -7.98 9.78 -18.77
C SER A 339 -9.35 9.52 -19.40
N TYR A 340 -10.22 10.53 -19.39
CA TYR A 340 -11.57 10.47 -19.94
C TYR A 340 -11.60 10.02 -21.41
N LYS A 341 -10.80 10.66 -22.27
CA LYS A 341 -10.73 10.30 -23.71
C LYS A 341 -10.30 8.84 -23.92
N SER A 342 -9.41 8.36 -23.05
CA SER A 342 -8.90 6.99 -23.09
C SER A 342 -9.95 5.98 -22.55
N ASP A 343 -10.65 6.33 -21.48
CA ASP A 343 -11.65 5.47 -20.82
C ASP A 343 -12.93 5.29 -21.65
N ILE A 344 -13.35 6.29 -22.43
CA ILE A 344 -14.46 6.12 -23.39
C ILE A 344 -14.07 5.16 -24.52
N LEU A 345 -12.86 5.30 -25.06
CA LEU A 345 -12.35 4.38 -26.09
C LEU A 345 -12.24 2.95 -25.53
N ALA A 346 -11.89 2.82 -24.24
CA ALA A 346 -11.92 1.56 -23.52
C ALA A 346 -13.35 0.99 -23.42
N GLY A 347 -14.35 1.79 -23.05
CA GLY A 347 -15.76 1.40 -22.98
C GLY A 347 -16.30 0.87 -24.32
N LEU A 348 -15.96 1.54 -25.43
CA LEU A 348 -16.27 1.06 -26.77
C LEU A 348 -15.57 -0.27 -27.08
N SER A 349 -14.32 -0.45 -26.63
CA SER A 349 -13.57 -1.70 -26.80
C SER A 349 -14.07 -2.85 -25.91
N ILE A 350 -14.69 -2.55 -24.77
CA ILE A 350 -15.39 -3.51 -23.92
C ILE A 350 -16.67 -3.94 -24.62
N GLY A 351 -17.40 -3.00 -25.23
CA GLY A 351 -18.61 -3.26 -26.02
C GLY A 351 -18.33 -4.04 -27.32
N LEU A 352 -17.39 -3.58 -28.15
CA LEU A 352 -16.93 -4.26 -29.36
C LEU A 352 -16.15 -5.55 -29.05
N GLY A 353 -15.89 -5.82 -27.77
CA GLY A 353 -15.13 -6.96 -27.29
C GLY A 353 -15.97 -8.21 -27.37
N TYR A 354 -16.14 -8.74 -28.57
CA TYR A 354 -16.82 -10.01 -28.81
C TYR A 354 -16.45 -11.06 -27.76
N THR A 355 -17.43 -11.48 -26.97
CA THR A 355 -17.45 -12.82 -26.38
C THR A 355 -18.00 -13.76 -27.43
N GLY A 356 -17.30 -14.86 -27.73
CA GLY A 356 -17.84 -15.97 -28.55
C GLY A 356 -19.18 -16.54 -28.03
N GLY A 357 -19.65 -16.08 -26.87
CA GLY A 357 -20.93 -16.34 -26.19
C GLY A 357 -22.21 -16.13 -27.02
N GLN A 358 -22.19 -15.31 -28.07
CA GLN A 358 -23.39 -15.07 -28.90
C GLN A 358 -23.43 -15.94 -30.16
N VAL A 359 -22.27 -16.46 -30.58
CA VAL A 359 -22.18 -17.59 -31.52
C VAL A 359 -22.49 -18.91 -30.79
N PHE A 360 -22.19 -18.93 -29.49
CA PHE A 360 -22.41 -19.98 -28.51
C PHE A 360 -23.89 -20.18 -28.13
N THR A 361 -24.81 -19.26 -28.44
CA THR A 361 -26.23 -19.48 -28.16
C THR A 361 -26.82 -20.61 -29.03
N VAL A 362 -26.35 -20.82 -30.26
CA VAL A 362 -26.73 -22.01 -31.07
C VAL A 362 -25.98 -23.27 -30.64
N LEU A 363 -24.88 -23.10 -29.92
CA LEU A 363 -24.07 -24.15 -29.32
C LEU A 363 -24.65 -24.64 -27.96
N LEU A 364 -25.70 -23.98 -27.41
CA LEU A 364 -26.17 -24.12 -26.01
C LEU A 364 -26.61 -25.55 -25.67
N ALA A 365 -26.95 -26.35 -26.68
CA ALA A 365 -27.31 -27.75 -26.55
C ALA A 365 -26.11 -28.68 -26.20
N VAL A 366 -24.87 -28.25 -26.44
CA VAL A 366 -23.62 -29.03 -26.20
C VAL A 366 -22.81 -28.48 -25.02
N ILE A 367 -23.12 -27.24 -24.62
CA ILE A 367 -22.39 -26.41 -23.65
C ILE A 367 -22.49 -26.89 -22.21
N ILE A 368 -23.54 -27.60 -21.84
CA ILE A 368 -23.77 -28.01 -20.44
C ILE A 368 -22.63 -28.92 -19.94
N GLY A 369 -21.96 -29.67 -20.83
CA GLY A 369 -20.74 -30.42 -20.51
C GLY A 369 -19.45 -29.59 -20.49
N SER A 370 -19.31 -28.56 -21.34
CA SER A 370 -18.08 -27.75 -21.46
C SER A 370 -18.02 -26.55 -20.49
N THR A 371 -19.15 -26.04 -19.99
CA THR A 371 -19.21 -25.03 -18.91
C THR A 371 -18.66 -25.57 -17.60
N SER A 372 -18.78 -26.87 -17.36
CA SER A 372 -18.18 -27.54 -16.22
C SER A 372 -16.67 -27.26 -16.19
N LEU A 373 -15.92 -27.49 -17.26
CA LEU A 373 -14.46 -27.24 -17.29
C LEU A 373 -14.10 -25.76 -17.02
N GLY A 374 -14.94 -24.81 -17.46
CA GLY A 374 -14.79 -23.39 -17.12
C GLY A 374 -14.94 -23.08 -15.62
N GLN A 375 -15.83 -23.82 -14.93
CA GLN A 375 -16.02 -23.70 -13.47
C GLN A 375 -14.88 -24.34 -12.65
N ALA A 376 -14.01 -25.14 -13.26
CA ALA A 376 -12.79 -25.64 -12.61
C ALA A 376 -11.70 -24.56 -12.51
N ALA A 377 -11.73 -23.54 -13.37
CA ALA A 377 -10.67 -22.53 -13.45
C ALA A 377 -10.47 -21.74 -12.14
N PRO A 378 -11.52 -21.30 -11.43
CA PRO A 378 -11.37 -20.69 -10.10
C PRO A 378 -10.71 -21.63 -9.08
N SER A 379 -11.05 -22.92 -9.07
CA SER A 379 -10.41 -23.89 -8.17
C SER A 379 -8.93 -24.08 -8.50
N ILE A 380 -8.57 -24.20 -9.78
CA ILE A 380 -7.17 -24.30 -10.23
C ILE A 380 -6.38 -23.03 -9.84
N ALA A 381 -7.01 -21.85 -9.97
CA ALA A 381 -6.40 -20.60 -9.55
C ALA A 381 -6.16 -20.58 -8.03
N SER A 382 -7.15 -20.99 -7.22
CA SER A 382 -7.02 -21.14 -5.77
C SER A 382 -5.89 -22.11 -5.39
N PHE A 383 -5.74 -23.24 -6.12
CA PHE A 383 -4.63 -24.18 -5.91
C PHE A 383 -3.28 -23.50 -6.14
N ALA A 384 -3.12 -22.79 -7.25
CA ALA A 384 -1.87 -22.09 -7.56
C ALA A 384 -1.55 -21.01 -6.51
N THR A 385 -2.54 -20.24 -6.06
CA THR A 385 -2.34 -19.23 -5.01
C THR A 385 -1.99 -19.88 -3.66
N GLY A 386 -2.63 -20.99 -3.31
CA GLY A 386 -2.30 -21.75 -2.10
C GLY A 386 -0.90 -22.38 -2.16
N GLN A 387 -0.47 -22.92 -3.31
CA GLN A 387 0.88 -23.45 -3.51
C GLN A 387 1.96 -22.37 -3.41
N ALA A 388 1.68 -21.15 -3.87
CA ALA A 388 2.59 -20.03 -3.76
C ALA A 388 2.68 -19.52 -2.31
N ALA A 389 1.53 -19.37 -1.64
CA ALA A 389 1.44 -18.98 -0.23
C ALA A 389 2.15 -19.98 0.70
N ALA A 390 1.94 -21.28 0.48
CA ALA A 390 2.56 -22.34 1.27
C ALA A 390 4.08 -22.45 1.06
N PHE A 391 4.62 -22.01 -0.09
CA PHE A 391 6.05 -22.22 -0.39
C PHE A 391 6.97 -21.62 0.67
N LYS A 392 6.85 -20.32 0.93
CA LYS A 392 7.71 -19.66 1.93
C LYS A 392 7.42 -20.14 3.35
N MET A 393 6.16 -20.43 3.66
CA MET A 393 5.79 -20.95 4.99
C MET A 393 6.42 -22.31 5.25
N PHE A 394 6.35 -23.23 4.28
CA PHE A 394 6.91 -24.58 4.43
C PHE A 394 8.42 -24.57 4.35
N GLU A 395 9.01 -23.66 3.57
CA GLU A 395 10.46 -23.40 3.58
C GLU A 395 10.91 -22.97 4.98
N THR A 396 10.16 -22.07 5.64
CA THR A 396 10.44 -21.63 7.02
C THR A 396 10.24 -22.76 8.04
N ILE A 397 9.16 -23.54 7.93
CA ILE A 397 8.89 -24.68 8.82
C ILE A 397 9.98 -25.74 8.73
N ASN A 398 10.52 -25.98 7.53
CA ASN A 398 11.57 -26.98 7.32
C ASN A 398 12.99 -26.42 7.46
N ARG A 399 13.15 -25.10 7.59
CA ARG A 399 14.45 -24.44 7.77
C ARG A 399 14.95 -24.73 9.17
N LYS A 400 16.11 -25.38 9.25
CA LYS A 400 16.86 -25.51 10.50
C LYS A 400 17.70 -24.24 10.69
N PRO A 401 17.52 -23.50 11.80
CA PRO A 401 18.36 -22.35 12.10
C PRO A 401 19.81 -22.78 12.32
N THR A 402 20.75 -21.91 11.99
CA THR A 402 22.19 -22.12 12.30
C THR A 402 22.45 -21.96 13.78
N ILE A 403 21.79 -20.97 14.41
CA ILE A 403 21.83 -20.68 15.83
C ILE A 403 20.44 -20.96 16.40
N ASP A 404 20.26 -22.11 17.05
CA ASP A 404 19.00 -22.50 17.69
C ASP A 404 19.04 -22.27 19.21
N ALA A 405 18.18 -21.39 19.71
CA ALA A 405 18.08 -21.11 21.15
C ALA A 405 17.40 -22.24 21.95
N TYR A 406 16.70 -23.15 21.29
CA TYR A 406 16.02 -24.28 21.91
C TYR A 406 16.81 -25.59 21.80
N ASP A 407 17.96 -25.59 21.11
CA ASP A 407 18.84 -26.75 21.10
C ASP A 407 19.36 -27.03 22.53
N THR A 408 19.37 -28.31 22.87
CA THR A 408 19.84 -28.82 24.17
C THR A 408 21.26 -29.37 24.09
N LYS A 409 21.87 -29.32 22.90
CA LYS A 409 23.28 -29.65 22.70
C LYS A 409 24.18 -28.54 23.22
N GLY A 410 25.36 -28.95 23.69
CA GLY A 410 26.39 -28.05 24.25
C GLY A 410 26.57 -28.24 25.75
N GLU A 411 27.63 -27.65 26.28
CA GLU A 411 27.95 -27.70 27.70
C GLU A 411 27.05 -26.74 28.50
N ILE A 412 26.63 -27.18 29.69
CA ILE A 412 25.86 -26.36 30.64
C ILE A 412 26.84 -25.84 31.68
N LEU A 413 27.09 -24.53 31.66
CA LEU A 413 27.93 -23.86 32.64
C LEU A 413 27.10 -23.45 33.85
N ASN A 414 27.29 -24.15 34.97
CA ASN A 414 26.57 -23.88 36.20
C ASN A 414 27.13 -22.66 36.96
N ASP A 415 28.45 -22.49 36.95
CA ASP A 415 29.14 -21.38 37.61
C ASP A 415 30.02 -20.64 36.59
N ILE A 416 29.78 -19.35 36.44
CA ILE A 416 30.45 -18.47 35.47
C ILE A 416 31.18 -17.40 36.27
N ARG A 417 32.49 -17.30 36.06
CA ARG A 417 33.34 -16.22 36.61
C ARG A 417 33.06 -14.93 35.87
N GLY A 418 32.89 -15.00 34.55
CA GLY A 418 32.52 -13.88 33.69
C GLY A 418 33.72 -13.25 32.98
N ASP A 419 34.75 -14.03 32.67
CA ASP A 419 35.81 -13.61 31.74
C ASP A 419 35.26 -13.63 30.32
N ILE A 420 35.49 -12.57 29.53
CA ILE A 420 35.02 -12.46 28.14
C ILE A 420 36.23 -12.21 27.23
N GLU A 421 36.38 -13.04 26.19
CA GLU A 421 37.47 -12.92 25.22
C GLU A 421 36.93 -12.97 23.79
N LEU A 422 37.25 -11.97 22.97
CA LEU A 422 37.12 -12.02 21.52
C LEU A 422 38.53 -12.20 20.96
N ARG A 423 38.76 -13.26 20.18
CA ARG A 423 40.08 -13.60 19.62
C ARG A 423 40.03 -13.66 18.10
N ASP A 424 40.74 -12.72 17.46
CA ASP A 424 40.93 -12.56 16.02
C ASP A 424 39.63 -12.63 15.21
N VAL A 425 38.62 -11.93 15.69
CA VAL A 425 37.27 -11.95 15.15
C VAL A 425 37.18 -11.17 13.83
N CYS A 426 36.74 -11.84 12.76
CA CYS A 426 36.31 -11.19 11.53
C CYS A 426 34.80 -11.29 11.37
N PHE A 427 34.12 -10.17 11.13
CA PHE A 427 32.65 -10.13 11.10
C PHE A 427 32.10 -9.09 10.13
N SER A 428 30.99 -9.44 9.49
CA SER A 428 30.16 -8.58 8.65
C SER A 428 28.69 -8.97 8.87
N TYR A 429 27.79 -8.00 8.92
CA TYR A 429 26.36 -8.32 9.08
C TYR A 429 25.82 -9.04 7.84
N PRO A 430 24.96 -10.07 8.00
CA PRO A 430 24.38 -10.82 6.87
C PRO A 430 23.58 -9.96 5.87
N ALA A 431 22.98 -8.87 6.34
CA ALA A 431 22.28 -7.90 5.49
C ALA A 431 23.24 -7.08 4.59
N ARG A 432 24.50 -6.94 5.00
CA ARG A 432 25.55 -6.17 4.30
C ARG A 432 26.87 -6.95 4.26
N PRO A 433 26.94 -8.08 3.55
CA PRO A 433 28.09 -8.99 3.60
C PRO A 433 29.39 -8.37 3.05
N LYS A 434 29.28 -7.31 2.24
CA LYS A 434 30.43 -6.60 1.68
C LYS A 434 31.04 -5.57 2.63
N GLU A 435 30.31 -5.12 3.64
CA GLU A 435 30.80 -4.17 4.64
C GLU A 435 31.38 -4.95 5.81
N GLN A 436 32.72 -5.09 5.81
CA GLN A 436 33.43 -5.75 6.90
C GLN A 436 33.50 -4.81 8.10
N ILE A 437 32.93 -5.25 9.22
CA ILE A 437 32.89 -4.48 10.47
C ILE A 437 34.13 -4.78 11.31
N PHE A 438 34.54 -6.06 11.39
CA PHE A 438 35.74 -6.49 12.10
C PHE A 438 36.67 -7.27 11.19
N ASP A 439 37.97 -7.00 11.32
CA ASP A 439 39.06 -7.64 10.58
C ASP A 439 40.21 -7.94 11.55
N GLY A 440 40.16 -9.12 12.18
CA GLY A 440 41.11 -9.54 13.21
C GLY A 440 40.92 -8.81 14.55
N PHE A 441 39.68 -8.59 14.99
CA PHE A 441 39.39 -7.89 16.24
C PHE A 441 39.63 -8.78 17.47
N SER A 442 40.45 -8.30 18.41
CA SER A 442 40.79 -9.02 19.65
C SER A 442 40.58 -8.15 20.89
N LEU A 443 39.81 -8.64 21.87
CA LEU A 443 39.48 -7.93 23.11
C LEU A 443 39.32 -8.92 24.28
N PHE A 444 40.06 -8.69 25.37
CA PHE A 444 39.92 -9.43 26.62
C PHE A 444 39.40 -8.54 27.75
N ILE A 445 38.35 -8.99 28.43
CA ILE A 445 37.68 -8.35 29.56
C ILE A 445 37.69 -9.33 30.75
N PRO A 446 38.46 -9.05 31.81
CA PRO A 446 38.52 -9.91 32.99
C PRO A 446 37.22 -9.91 33.81
N SER A 447 37.00 -10.97 34.56
CA SER A 447 35.88 -11.11 35.50
C SER A 447 35.82 -9.95 36.50
N GLY A 448 34.61 -9.42 36.71
CA GLY A 448 34.33 -8.32 37.65
C GLY A 448 34.77 -6.93 37.16
N VAL A 449 35.36 -6.83 35.97
CA VAL A 449 35.77 -5.55 35.36
C VAL A 449 34.57 -4.91 34.63
N THR A 450 34.46 -3.59 34.74
CA THR A 450 33.60 -2.77 33.89
C THR A 450 34.42 -2.24 32.72
N ALA A 451 34.11 -2.71 31.51
CA ALA A 451 34.74 -2.30 30.27
C ALA A 451 33.81 -1.40 29.44
N ALA A 452 34.28 -0.21 29.07
CA ALA A 452 33.56 0.72 28.20
C ALA A 452 34.10 0.69 26.76
N LEU A 453 33.21 0.58 25.79
CA LEU A 453 33.49 0.61 24.36
C LEU A 453 33.10 1.98 23.80
N VAL A 454 34.07 2.73 23.27
CA VAL A 454 33.90 4.11 22.80
C VAL A 454 34.38 4.24 21.34
N GLY A 455 33.75 5.09 20.54
CA GLY A 455 34.14 5.31 19.15
C GLY A 455 33.04 5.95 18.32
N HIS A 456 33.39 6.37 17.10
CA HIS A 456 32.45 6.99 16.16
C HIS A 456 31.27 6.06 15.81
N SER A 457 30.16 6.60 15.33
CA SER A 457 29.04 5.78 14.85
C SER A 457 29.52 4.85 13.71
N GLY A 458 29.08 3.60 13.74
CA GLY A 458 29.52 2.58 12.78
C GLY A 458 30.87 1.90 13.08
N SER A 459 31.55 2.21 14.20
CA SER A 459 32.84 1.58 14.54
C SER A 459 32.77 0.13 15.04
N GLY A 460 31.56 -0.42 15.22
CA GLY A 460 31.33 -1.81 15.65
C GLY A 460 31.02 -2.01 17.14
N LYS A 461 30.75 -0.96 17.92
CA LYS A 461 30.52 -1.06 19.38
C LYS A 461 29.40 -2.05 19.77
N SER A 462 28.18 -1.86 19.26
CA SER A 462 27.04 -2.75 19.53
C SER A 462 27.18 -4.13 18.87
N THR A 463 28.08 -4.25 17.89
CA THR A 463 28.44 -5.55 17.30
C THR A 463 29.13 -6.46 18.32
N VAL A 464 29.93 -5.91 19.24
CA VAL A 464 30.55 -6.69 20.33
C VAL A 464 29.47 -7.32 21.21
N ILE A 465 28.46 -6.54 21.62
CA ILE A 465 27.32 -7.04 22.41
C ILE A 465 26.57 -8.13 21.64
N SER A 466 26.32 -7.92 20.34
CA SER A 466 25.62 -8.90 19.49
C SER A 466 26.36 -10.23 19.35
N LEU A 467 27.69 -10.21 19.35
CA LEU A 467 28.53 -11.41 19.32
C LEU A 467 28.58 -12.12 20.68
N ILE A 468 28.59 -11.39 21.80
CA ILE A 468 28.55 -11.97 23.16
C ILE A 468 27.20 -12.63 23.44
N GLU A 469 26.09 -12.02 23.01
CA GLU A 469 24.74 -12.63 23.05
C GLU A 469 24.55 -13.78 22.03
N ARG A 470 25.58 -14.01 21.19
CA ARG A 470 25.58 -14.93 20.07
C ARG A 470 24.32 -14.79 19.20
N TYR A 471 23.99 -13.55 18.86
CA TYR A 471 23.01 -13.24 17.83
C TYR A 471 23.56 -13.57 16.43
N TYR A 472 24.88 -13.47 16.30
CA TYR A 472 25.63 -13.86 15.13
C TYR A 472 26.86 -14.65 15.55
N ASP A 473 27.30 -15.56 14.69
CA ASP A 473 28.62 -16.18 14.79
C ASP A 473 29.61 -15.40 13.90
N PRO A 474 30.89 -15.24 14.32
CA PRO A 474 31.91 -14.60 13.52
C PRO A 474 32.29 -15.46 12.29
N HIS A 475 32.76 -14.83 11.21
CA HIS A 475 33.23 -15.56 10.01
C HIS A 475 34.52 -16.33 10.29
N SER A 476 35.43 -15.72 11.05
CA SER A 476 36.65 -16.33 11.58
C SER A 476 36.96 -15.76 12.96
N GLY A 477 37.77 -16.46 13.75
CA GLY A 477 38.02 -16.14 15.15
C GLY A 477 37.08 -16.86 16.12
N GLN A 478 37.18 -16.53 17.40
CA GLN A 478 36.43 -17.15 18.48
C GLN A 478 35.93 -16.09 19.47
N VAL A 479 34.76 -16.34 20.07
CA VAL A 479 34.24 -15.57 21.20
C VAL A 479 34.10 -16.53 22.36
N LEU A 480 34.87 -16.31 23.41
CA LEU A 480 34.98 -17.19 24.56
C LEU A 480 34.39 -16.54 25.81
N ILE A 481 33.71 -17.33 26.63
CA ILE A 481 33.33 -16.98 27.99
C ILE A 481 33.98 -17.99 28.93
N ASP A 482 34.74 -17.50 29.91
CA ASP A 482 35.54 -18.32 30.84
C ASP A 482 36.51 -19.30 30.14
N GLY A 483 36.94 -18.98 28.92
CA GLY A 483 37.86 -19.79 28.11
C GLY A 483 37.20 -20.85 27.25
N ILE A 484 35.86 -20.96 27.25
CA ILE A 484 35.09 -21.88 26.41
C ILE A 484 34.43 -21.09 25.28
N ASP A 485 34.51 -21.59 24.05
CA ASP A 485 33.89 -20.96 22.89
C ASP A 485 32.36 -20.97 23.03
N LEU A 486 31.71 -19.82 22.78
CA LEU A 486 30.26 -19.69 22.82
C LEU A 486 29.51 -20.68 21.91
N ARG A 487 30.18 -21.23 20.89
CA ARG A 487 29.63 -22.27 20.00
C ARG A 487 29.46 -23.63 20.68
N GLU A 488 30.22 -23.90 21.74
CA GLU A 488 30.20 -25.16 22.48
C GLU A 488 29.24 -25.14 23.68
N ILE A 489 28.79 -23.95 24.09
CA ILE A 489 27.90 -23.73 25.24
C ILE A 489 26.43 -23.77 24.81
N GLN A 490 25.56 -24.32 25.66
CA GLN A 490 24.11 -24.26 25.42
C GLN A 490 23.59 -22.82 25.47
N LEU A 491 22.99 -22.36 24.36
CA LEU A 491 22.60 -20.95 24.18
C LEU A 491 21.55 -20.46 25.20
N LYS A 492 20.59 -21.32 25.55
CA LYS A 492 19.58 -21.02 26.58
C LYS A 492 20.22 -20.82 27.96
N CYS A 493 21.25 -21.61 28.29
CA CYS A 493 21.97 -21.51 29.55
C CYS A 493 22.72 -20.18 29.62
N ILE A 494 23.54 -19.85 28.61
CA ILE A 494 24.36 -18.64 28.65
C ILE A 494 23.50 -17.35 28.66
N ARG A 495 22.43 -17.27 27.86
CA ARG A 495 21.50 -16.12 27.86
C ARG A 495 20.69 -15.95 29.14
N SER A 496 20.56 -17.02 29.93
CA SER A 496 19.97 -16.92 31.27
C SER A 496 20.92 -16.26 32.27
N LYS A 497 22.24 -16.31 32.02
CA LYS A 497 23.30 -15.76 32.86
C LYS A 497 23.78 -14.37 32.43
N ILE A 498 23.30 -13.88 31.28
CA ILE A 498 23.56 -12.54 30.76
C ILE A 498 22.32 -11.65 30.97
N GLY A 499 22.55 -10.45 31.52
CA GLY A 499 21.57 -9.37 31.56
C GLY A 499 21.85 -8.37 30.46
N LEU A 500 20.85 -8.06 29.64
CA LEU A 500 20.95 -7.07 28.55
C LEU A 500 20.02 -5.89 28.83
N VAL A 501 20.57 -4.68 28.73
CA VAL A 501 19.82 -3.43 28.72
C VAL A 501 20.09 -2.72 27.40
N SER A 502 19.10 -2.70 26.52
CA SER A 502 19.19 -2.10 25.20
C SER A 502 18.94 -0.58 25.22
N GLN A 503 19.32 0.08 24.12
CA GLN A 503 19.13 1.52 23.91
C GLN A 503 17.66 1.93 23.99
N GLU A 504 16.78 1.17 23.32
CA GLU A 504 15.32 1.36 23.37
C GLU A 504 14.65 0.22 24.16
N PRO A 505 14.13 0.48 25.36
CA PRO A 505 13.51 -0.54 26.20
C PRO A 505 12.13 -0.94 25.65
N VAL A 506 12.01 -2.21 25.23
CA VAL A 506 10.73 -2.80 24.84
C VAL A 506 10.06 -3.51 26.02
N LEU A 507 8.83 -3.12 26.31
CA LEU A 507 7.93 -3.77 27.26
C LEU A 507 6.82 -4.50 26.52
N PHE A 508 6.48 -5.71 26.97
CA PHE A 508 5.38 -6.47 26.39
C PHE A 508 4.04 -5.91 26.86
N THR A 509 3.06 -5.85 25.95
CA THR A 509 1.70 -5.46 26.29
C THR A 509 1.09 -6.45 27.27
N GLY A 510 0.85 -6.00 28.50
CA GLY A 510 0.47 -6.84 29.61
C GLY A 510 0.64 -6.07 30.92
N SER A 511 0.63 -6.77 32.05
CA SER A 511 0.96 -6.12 33.30
C SER A 511 2.48 -5.91 33.43
N ILE A 512 2.89 -4.94 34.25
CA ILE A 512 4.26 -4.83 34.76
C ILE A 512 4.59 -6.12 35.54
N LYS A 513 3.60 -6.96 35.89
CA LYS A 513 3.75 -8.26 36.53
C LYS A 513 4.28 -9.29 35.59
N ASP A 514 3.71 -9.30 34.40
CA ASP A 514 4.18 -10.15 33.33
C ASP A 514 5.57 -9.72 32.83
N ASN A 515 5.94 -8.44 33.02
CA ASN A 515 7.26 -7.94 32.67
C ASN A 515 8.32 -8.09 33.80
N ILE A 516 7.97 -7.81 35.07
CA ILE A 516 8.85 -7.74 36.26
C ILE A 516 8.15 -8.00 37.63
N ALA A 517 6.95 -8.58 37.67
CA ALA A 517 6.15 -8.91 38.88
C ALA A 517 5.28 -7.81 39.61
N TYR A 518 4.83 -6.70 38.97
CA TYR A 518 3.83 -5.72 39.51
C TYR A 518 2.45 -5.58 38.78
N ASP A 519 1.31 -5.55 39.47
CA ASP A 519 -0.08 -5.56 38.90
C ASP A 519 -0.56 -4.28 38.13
N THR A 520 0.27 -3.58 37.35
CA THR A 520 -0.14 -2.39 36.55
C THR A 520 -0.06 -2.64 35.05
N MET A 521 -1.04 -2.28 34.23
CA MET A 521 -1.01 -2.53 32.77
C MET A 521 -0.13 -1.53 31.99
N VAL A 522 0.80 -2.04 31.16
CA VAL A 522 1.72 -1.28 30.30
C VAL A 522 1.73 -1.82 28.86
N GLY A 523 2.03 -0.98 27.89
CA GLY A 523 2.07 -1.32 26.46
C GLY A 523 1.14 -0.43 25.62
N GLU A 524 0.92 -0.79 24.35
CA GLU A 524 0.10 0.02 23.40
C GLU A 524 -1.34 0.23 23.88
N ASN A 525 -1.89 -0.73 24.63
CA ASN A 525 -3.24 -0.69 25.19
C ASN A 525 -3.27 -0.34 26.70
N GLY A 526 -2.15 0.08 27.28
CA GLY A 526 -1.99 0.37 28.71
C GLY A 526 -1.44 1.77 28.98
N THR A 527 -0.99 2.01 30.22
CA THR A 527 -0.34 3.29 30.56
C THR A 527 1.01 3.42 29.85
N GLN A 528 1.23 4.55 29.18
CA GLN A 528 2.51 4.83 28.53
C GLN A 528 3.51 5.37 29.55
N LEU A 529 4.61 4.63 29.74
CA LEU A 529 5.72 5.03 30.60
C LEU A 529 6.69 5.97 29.87
N SER A 530 7.34 6.89 30.60
CA SER A 530 8.42 7.71 30.05
C SER A 530 9.62 6.85 29.64
N GLY A 531 10.51 7.37 28.78
CA GLY A 531 11.73 6.65 28.36
C GLY A 531 12.55 6.17 29.56
N GLY A 532 12.80 7.06 30.54
CA GLY A 532 13.51 6.71 31.77
C GLY A 532 12.79 5.68 32.63
N GLN A 533 11.46 5.73 32.70
CA GLN A 533 10.66 4.72 33.41
C GLN A 533 10.75 3.35 32.73
N LYS A 534 10.60 3.28 31.40
CA LYS A 534 10.76 2.03 30.63
C LYS A 534 12.16 1.45 30.83
N GLN A 535 13.18 2.30 30.86
CA GLN A 535 14.57 1.87 31.04
C GLN A 535 14.79 1.27 32.42
N ARG A 536 14.23 1.84 33.49
CA ARG A 536 14.29 1.25 34.83
C ARG A 536 13.60 -0.10 34.92
N VAL A 537 12.47 -0.28 34.24
CA VAL A 537 11.79 -1.59 34.16
C VAL A 537 12.65 -2.60 33.41
N ALA A 538 13.32 -2.19 32.32
CA ALA A 538 14.25 -3.05 31.60
C ALA A 538 15.48 -3.44 32.45
N ILE A 539 16.04 -2.49 33.23
CA ILE A 539 17.12 -2.74 34.19
C ILE A 539 16.65 -3.74 35.25
N ALA A 540 15.48 -3.53 35.85
CA ALA A 540 14.91 -4.47 36.82
C ALA A 540 14.74 -5.87 36.22
N ARG A 541 14.24 -5.98 34.98
CA ARG A 541 14.11 -7.25 34.25
C ARG A 541 15.46 -7.94 34.01
N ALA A 542 16.52 -7.18 33.71
CA ALA A 542 17.87 -7.71 33.55
C ALA A 542 18.44 -8.22 34.89
N ILE A 543 18.21 -7.49 35.99
CA ILE A 543 18.70 -7.84 37.34
C ILE A 543 17.96 -9.05 37.92
N LEU A 544 16.66 -9.24 37.62
CA LEU A 544 15.86 -10.37 38.11
C LEU A 544 16.44 -11.74 37.72
N LYS A 545 17.24 -11.81 36.66
CA LYS A 545 17.96 -13.04 36.27
C LYS A 545 19.16 -13.36 37.17
N ASP A 546 19.56 -12.41 38.01
CA ASP A 546 20.85 -12.37 38.72
C ASP A 546 22.06 -12.72 37.83
N PRO A 547 22.33 -11.92 36.78
CA PRO A 547 23.35 -12.24 35.81
C PRO A 547 24.77 -11.99 36.33
N ARG A 548 25.73 -12.81 35.91
CA ARG A 548 27.18 -12.59 36.16
C ARG A 548 27.81 -11.62 35.16
N ILE A 549 27.24 -11.55 33.96
CA ILE A 549 27.64 -10.66 32.88
C ILE A 549 26.50 -9.69 32.58
N LEU A 550 26.78 -8.38 32.60
CA LEU A 550 25.82 -7.33 32.30
C LEU A 550 26.25 -6.58 31.03
N LEU A 551 25.39 -6.52 30.02
CA LEU A 551 25.62 -5.82 28.76
C LEU A 551 24.71 -4.59 28.69
N LEU A 552 25.31 -3.42 28.54
CA LEU A 552 24.62 -2.13 28.46
C LEU A 552 24.88 -1.53 27.07
N ASP A 553 23.87 -1.54 26.20
CA ASP A 553 23.97 -1.00 24.84
C ASP A 553 23.34 0.40 24.78
N GLU A 554 24.15 1.44 24.93
CA GLU A 554 23.71 2.85 24.92
C GLU A 554 22.51 3.15 25.83
N ALA A 555 22.46 2.54 27.02
CA ALA A 555 21.29 2.54 27.89
C ALA A 555 20.82 3.94 28.38
N THR A 556 21.60 5.00 28.15
CA THR A 556 21.29 6.38 28.53
C THR A 556 21.17 7.36 27.35
N SER A 557 21.38 6.92 26.09
CA SER A 557 21.49 7.85 24.96
C SER A 557 20.17 8.52 24.57
N ALA A 558 19.04 7.83 24.79
CA ALA A 558 17.69 8.29 24.43
C ALA A 558 16.88 8.91 25.60
N LEU A 559 17.56 9.40 26.65
CA LEU A 559 16.94 9.94 27.87
C LEU A 559 17.17 11.44 28.03
N ASP A 560 16.22 12.12 28.67
CA ASP A 560 16.39 13.48 29.21
C ASP A 560 17.37 13.48 30.40
N ALA A 561 18.00 14.63 30.67
CA ALA A 561 19.07 14.76 31.66
C ALA A 561 18.65 14.34 33.09
N ASP A 562 17.42 14.66 33.49
CA ASP A 562 16.88 14.29 34.81
C ASP A 562 16.66 12.78 34.92
N SER A 563 16.01 12.17 33.91
CA SER A 563 15.83 10.72 33.83
C SER A 563 17.15 9.98 33.71
N GLU A 564 18.12 10.53 32.98
CA GLU A 564 19.46 9.98 32.82
C GLU A 564 20.15 9.80 34.17
N ARG A 565 20.16 10.84 35.02
CA ARG A 565 20.80 10.75 36.35
C ARG A 565 20.22 9.62 37.20
N ILE A 566 18.90 9.44 37.16
CA ILE A 566 18.20 8.42 37.94
C ILE A 566 18.47 7.01 37.37
N VAL A 567 18.44 6.86 36.04
CA VAL A 567 18.75 5.59 35.36
C VAL A 567 20.21 5.21 35.59
N GLN A 568 21.13 6.17 35.50
CA GLN A 568 22.55 5.98 35.76
C GLN A 568 22.81 5.47 37.19
N GLY A 569 22.19 6.10 38.19
CA GLY A 569 22.29 5.63 39.58
C GLY A 569 21.72 4.22 39.79
N ALA A 570 20.76 3.79 38.96
CA ALA A 570 20.26 2.42 38.97
C ALA A 570 21.24 1.45 38.28
N LEU A 571 21.87 1.87 37.17
CA LEU A 571 22.89 1.09 36.46
C LEU A 571 24.13 0.87 37.33
N GLU A 572 24.64 1.90 38.01
CA GLU A 572 25.80 1.78 38.90
C GLU A 572 25.57 0.76 40.00
N LYS A 573 24.38 0.74 40.61
CA LYS A 573 23.99 -0.29 41.58
C LYS A 573 23.88 -1.68 40.94
N ALA A 574 23.42 -1.76 39.70
CA ALA A 574 23.27 -3.01 38.97
C ALA A 574 24.60 -3.64 38.53
N MET A 575 25.65 -2.83 38.39
CA MET A 575 26.98 -3.21 37.90
C MET A 575 27.90 -3.79 38.99
N VAL A 576 27.60 -3.54 40.27
CA VAL A 576 28.43 -4.02 41.39
C VAL A 576 28.54 -5.56 41.36
N ASN A 577 29.77 -6.07 41.53
CA ASN A 577 30.10 -7.51 41.53
C ASN A 577 29.73 -8.28 40.24
N ARG A 578 29.71 -7.60 39.09
CA ARG A 578 29.42 -8.21 37.78
C ARG A 578 30.42 -7.75 36.73
N THR A 579 30.80 -8.64 35.81
CA THR A 579 31.51 -8.23 34.60
C THR A 579 30.56 -7.41 33.76
N THR A 580 30.90 -6.16 33.45
CA THR A 580 30.00 -5.25 32.72
C THR A 580 30.66 -4.77 31.43
N VAL A 581 29.95 -4.91 30.31
CA VAL A 581 30.35 -4.31 29.02
C VAL A 581 29.39 -3.18 28.70
N ILE A 582 29.91 -1.97 28.54
CA ILE A 582 29.12 -0.76 28.29
C ILE A 582 29.49 -0.19 26.94
N VAL A 583 28.52 -0.09 26.03
CA VAL A 583 28.62 0.75 24.84
C VAL A 583 28.11 2.13 25.23
N ALA A 584 29.01 3.10 25.28
CA ALA A 584 28.71 4.44 25.77
C ALA A 584 28.77 5.47 24.65
N HIS A 585 27.75 6.32 24.60
CA HIS A 585 27.73 7.53 23.77
C HIS A 585 27.96 8.80 24.62
N ARG A 586 27.88 8.72 25.95
CA ARG A 586 28.00 9.85 26.89
C ARG A 586 29.20 9.67 27.83
N LEU A 587 29.93 10.75 28.05
CA LEU A 587 31.19 10.75 28.84
C LEU A 587 31.02 10.31 30.30
N SER A 588 29.89 10.68 30.92
CA SER A 588 29.52 10.35 32.30
C SER A 588 29.58 8.85 32.60
N THR A 589 29.11 8.02 31.65
CA THR A 589 29.13 6.56 31.75
C THR A 589 30.51 5.94 31.56
N VAL A 590 31.41 6.61 30.85
CA VAL A 590 32.75 6.09 30.51
C VAL A 590 33.75 6.35 31.64
N ARG A 591 33.61 7.47 32.34
CA ARG A 591 34.58 7.95 33.36
C ARG A 591 34.83 6.94 34.49
N ASN A 592 33.79 6.23 34.90
CA ASN A 592 33.86 5.25 36.00
C ASN A 592 34.24 3.84 35.52
N ALA A 593 34.53 3.64 34.23
CA ALA A 593 34.92 2.34 33.71
C ALA A 593 36.38 2.02 34.09
N SER A 594 36.59 0.82 34.65
CA SER A 594 37.91 0.29 34.96
C SER A 594 38.79 0.03 33.73
N MET A 595 38.16 -0.13 32.56
CA MET A 595 38.84 -0.31 31.28
C MET A 595 38.06 0.39 30.19
N ILE A 596 38.74 1.14 29.33
CA ILE A 596 38.14 1.78 28.15
C ILE A 596 38.87 1.25 26.93
N ALA A 597 38.11 0.80 25.93
CA ALA A 597 38.62 0.40 24.63
C ALA A 597 38.01 1.29 23.54
N VAL A 598 38.87 1.92 22.76
CA VAL A 598 38.48 2.89 21.73
C VAL A 598 38.52 2.22 20.37
N LEU A 599 37.35 2.14 19.74
CA LEU A 599 37.13 1.50 18.46
C LEU A 599 37.12 2.53 17.33
N HIS A 600 37.99 2.33 16.34
CA HIS A 600 37.98 3.06 15.08
C HIS A 600 38.06 2.07 13.92
N GLN A 601 37.12 2.16 12.98
CA GLN A 601 37.04 1.28 11.79
C GLN A 601 37.19 -0.22 12.13
N GLY A 602 36.57 -0.69 13.21
CA GLY A 602 36.59 -2.11 13.58
C GLY A 602 37.87 -2.61 14.25
N LYS A 603 38.77 -1.72 14.66
CA LYS A 603 40.00 -2.06 15.41
C LYS A 603 40.07 -1.27 16.71
N ILE A 604 40.71 -1.86 17.72
CA ILE A 604 41.04 -1.16 18.97
C ILE A 604 42.30 -0.34 18.71
N VAL A 605 42.18 0.97 18.82
CA VAL A 605 43.29 1.91 18.62
C VAL A 605 43.95 2.25 19.95
N GLU A 606 43.14 2.37 21.01
CA GLU A 606 43.58 2.75 22.35
C GLU A 606 42.88 1.88 23.40
N LYS A 607 43.63 1.55 24.47
CA LYS A 607 43.11 0.81 25.62
C LYS A 607 43.77 1.34 26.90
N GLY A 608 42.98 1.66 27.91
CA GLY A 608 43.50 2.16 29.19
C GLY A 608 42.39 2.64 30.11
N THR A 609 42.76 3.22 31.24
CA THR A 609 41.84 3.97 32.11
C THR A 609 41.59 5.37 31.55
N HIS A 610 40.52 6.02 32.00
CA HIS A 610 40.18 7.38 31.59
C HIS A 610 41.38 8.35 31.72
N TYR A 611 42.09 8.28 32.84
CA TYR A 611 43.25 9.13 33.12
C TYR A 611 44.49 8.81 32.28
N GLU A 612 44.67 7.55 31.86
CA GLU A 612 45.80 7.16 31.00
C GLU A 612 45.59 7.62 29.56
N LEU A 613 44.37 7.45 29.04
CA LEU A 613 44.03 7.83 27.67
C LEU A 613 43.95 9.35 27.45
N LEU A 614 43.67 10.12 28.51
CA LEU A 614 43.70 11.59 28.48
C LEU A 614 45.12 12.19 28.46
N LYS A 615 46.15 11.41 28.82
CA LYS A 615 47.55 11.91 28.82
C LYS A 615 48.09 12.16 27.42
N ASP A 616 47.53 11.53 26.40
CA ASP A 616 47.88 11.76 25.00
C ASP A 616 46.93 12.81 24.38
N PRO A 617 47.38 14.06 24.16
CA PRO A 617 46.54 15.12 23.58
C PRO A 617 46.17 14.86 22.12
N HIS A 618 46.87 13.96 21.42
CA HIS A 618 46.61 13.61 20.02
C HIS A 618 45.89 12.26 19.86
N GLY A 619 45.57 11.58 20.96
CA GLY A 619 44.81 10.34 20.98
C GLY A 619 43.40 10.47 20.39
N VAL A 620 42.89 9.38 19.83
CA VAL A 620 41.51 9.25 19.35
C VAL A 620 40.53 9.39 20.51
N TYR A 621 40.86 8.88 21.71
CA TYR A 621 40.02 9.07 22.89
C TYR A 621 39.94 10.53 23.32
N SER A 622 41.07 11.21 23.49
CA SER A 622 41.12 12.62 23.92
C SER A 622 40.45 13.54 22.91
N ASN A 623 40.60 13.27 21.60
CA ASN A 623 39.86 13.98 20.55
C ASN A 623 38.34 13.73 20.61
N LEU A 624 37.91 12.49 20.88
CA LEU A 624 36.49 12.16 21.08
C LEU A 624 35.93 12.85 22.34
N ILE A 625 36.70 12.88 23.44
CA ILE A 625 36.34 13.59 24.66
C ILE A 625 36.25 15.09 24.39
N HIS A 626 37.26 15.72 23.82
CA HIS A 626 37.22 17.16 23.52
C HIS A 626 36.03 17.50 22.63
N SER A 627 35.74 16.67 21.62
CA SER A 627 34.55 16.82 20.78
C SER A 627 33.22 16.63 21.55
N GLN A 628 33.21 15.86 22.65
CA GLN A 628 32.04 15.65 23.50
C GLN A 628 31.93 16.66 24.66
N GLU A 629 33.04 17.15 25.22
CA GLU A 629 33.10 18.19 26.26
C GLU A 629 32.71 19.56 25.71
N ILE A 630 33.11 19.88 24.47
CA ILE A 630 32.56 21.02 23.72
C ILE A 630 31.03 20.91 23.60
N ASN A 631 30.50 19.69 23.55
CA ASN A 631 29.05 19.44 23.52
C ASN A 631 28.40 19.33 24.92
N GLN A 632 29.12 18.97 26.00
CA GLN A 632 28.59 18.72 27.36
C GLN A 632 28.76 19.90 28.33
N HIS A 633 29.74 20.79 28.15
CA HIS A 633 29.79 22.07 28.87
C HIS A 633 28.63 23.01 28.49
N THR A 634 27.87 22.65 27.46
CA THR A 634 26.56 23.18 27.09
C THR A 634 25.46 22.89 28.13
N ASP A 635 25.61 21.91 29.04
CA ASP A 635 24.49 21.38 29.84
C ASP A 635 24.66 21.37 31.38
N GLN A 636 25.81 21.77 31.98
CA GLN A 636 26.08 21.49 33.41
C GLN A 636 26.52 22.63 34.36
N SER A 637 26.50 23.91 34.00
CA SER A 637 26.81 24.97 34.99
C SER A 637 25.58 25.52 35.72
N VAL A 638 24.95 24.69 36.57
CA VAL A 638 24.11 25.18 37.69
C VAL A 638 24.37 24.28 38.90
N GLN A 639 25.05 24.82 39.92
CA GLN A 639 24.95 24.33 41.29
C GLN A 639 24.37 25.45 42.18
N PRO A 640 23.47 25.11 43.13
CA PRO A 640 22.88 26.06 44.06
C PRO A 640 23.69 26.13 45.36
N ASP A 641 23.82 27.32 45.94
CA ASP A 641 24.29 27.50 47.31
C ASP A 641 23.18 28.08 48.20
N ASP A 642 23.13 27.53 49.40
CA ASP A 642 22.11 27.60 50.43
C ASP A 642 21.84 29.01 51.02
N LYS A 643 20.57 29.24 51.41
CA LYS A 643 20.24 29.56 52.82
C LYS A 643 18.75 29.43 53.14
N GLN A 644 18.51 28.79 54.28
CA GLN A 644 17.26 28.55 55.01
C GLN A 644 16.50 29.84 55.38
N HIS A 645 15.15 29.81 55.35
CA HIS A 645 14.34 29.85 56.58
C HIS A 645 12.81 29.67 56.36
N ASN A 646 12.22 28.89 57.27
CA ASN A 646 10.90 28.95 57.90
C ASN A 646 9.59 28.67 57.12
N LYS A 647 9.11 27.44 57.36
CA LYS A 647 7.75 27.03 57.80
C LYS A 647 6.61 28.07 57.74
N SER A 648 5.53 27.66 57.07
CA SER A 648 4.21 27.58 57.69
C SER A 648 3.37 26.46 57.05
N ASP A 649 2.69 25.72 57.92
CA ASP A 649 1.87 24.54 57.66
C ASP A 649 0.59 24.86 56.87
N ILE A 650 0.28 24.07 55.83
CA ILE A 650 -1.12 23.73 55.49
C ILE A 650 -1.17 22.24 55.16
N THR A 651 -1.57 21.47 56.18
CA THR A 651 -1.88 20.04 56.08
C THR A 651 -3.29 19.89 55.49
N ILE A 652 -3.44 19.15 54.38
CA ILE A 652 -4.73 18.55 54.02
C ILE A 652 -4.49 17.04 53.81
N LYS A 653 -5.05 16.27 54.75
CA LYS A 653 -5.05 14.80 54.79
C LYS A 653 -5.87 14.21 53.63
N PRO A 654 -5.54 13.01 53.15
CA PRO A 654 -6.43 12.24 52.28
C PRO A 654 -7.39 11.42 53.13
N ASP A 655 -8.69 11.74 53.08
CA ASP A 655 -9.71 10.87 53.65
C ASP A 655 -10.05 9.73 52.68
N ALA A 656 -9.70 8.53 53.11
CA ALA A 656 -10.21 7.27 52.59
C ALA A 656 -11.40 6.84 53.46
N ARG A 657 -12.60 6.71 52.85
CA ARG A 657 -13.58 5.63 53.12
C ARG A 657 -14.86 5.83 52.31
N SER A 658 -15.08 4.95 51.35
CA SER A 658 -16.30 4.13 51.28
C SER A 658 -16.05 2.93 50.36
N LEU A 659 -15.88 1.77 51.01
CA LEU A 659 -16.03 0.45 50.41
C LEU A 659 -17.53 0.17 50.22
N SER A 660 -17.93 -0.38 49.07
CA SER A 660 -18.45 -1.76 48.98
C SER A 660 -19.24 -2.01 47.69
N SER A 661 -19.13 -3.25 47.20
CA SER A 661 -19.84 -3.92 46.08
C SER A 661 -19.26 -3.80 44.67
N LEU A 662 -18.19 -4.55 44.40
CA LEU A 662 -17.89 -5.04 43.05
C LEU A 662 -17.51 -6.52 43.09
N SER A 663 -18.35 -7.33 42.45
CA SER A 663 -18.03 -8.64 41.90
C SER A 663 -18.66 -8.68 40.49
N PRO A 664 -18.17 -9.52 39.56
CA PRO A 664 -17.62 -9.02 38.31
C PRO A 664 -18.53 -9.29 37.11
N ARG A 665 -18.72 -8.29 36.25
CA ARG A 665 -19.14 -8.45 34.86
C ARG A 665 -18.99 -7.12 34.13
N SER A 666 -17.86 -6.93 33.46
CA SER A 666 -17.79 -6.01 32.33
C SER A 666 -17.12 -6.73 31.18
N GLU A 667 -17.99 -7.32 30.34
CA GLU A 667 -17.75 -7.46 28.92
C GLU A 667 -17.18 -6.16 28.36
N ASN A 668 -16.17 -6.30 27.51
CA ASN A 668 -15.48 -5.28 26.73
C ASN A 668 -16.32 -4.04 26.41
N ALA A 669 -16.17 -2.99 27.21
CA ALA A 669 -16.55 -1.64 26.82
C ALA A 669 -15.42 -1.05 25.97
N ILE A 670 -15.56 -1.23 24.66
CA ILE A 670 -15.00 -0.30 23.68
C ILE A 670 -15.64 1.05 24.01
N SER A 671 -14.83 2.03 24.41
CA SER A 671 -15.28 3.40 24.63
C SER A 671 -15.83 3.99 23.33
N ASP A 672 -17.16 4.04 23.27
CA ASP A 672 -17.97 4.81 22.34
C ASP A 672 -17.74 6.31 22.58
N GLU A 673 -16.81 6.92 21.85
CA GLU A 673 -16.90 8.34 21.48
C GLU A 673 -16.56 8.55 20.00
N THR A 674 -17.59 8.40 19.18
CA THR A 674 -17.81 9.09 17.89
C THR A 674 -16.90 8.77 16.69
N SER A 675 -16.88 7.51 16.24
CA SER A 675 -16.89 7.26 14.79
C SER A 675 -18.35 7.19 14.32
N LYS A 676 -18.99 8.35 14.10
CA LYS A 676 -20.30 8.36 13.41
C LYS A 676 -20.08 7.69 12.04
N ARG A 677 -20.68 6.50 11.84
CA ARG A 677 -20.83 5.93 10.49
C ARG A 677 -21.35 7.04 9.59
N PRO A 678 -20.74 7.29 8.43
CA PRO A 678 -21.23 8.35 7.56
C PRO A 678 -22.71 8.06 7.24
N PRO A 679 -23.58 9.08 7.25
CA PRO A 679 -25.01 8.88 7.02
C PRO A 679 -25.24 8.12 5.72
N GLN A 680 -26.11 7.11 5.75
CA GLN A 680 -26.41 6.31 4.56
C GLN A 680 -26.91 7.25 3.45
N VAL A 681 -26.13 7.36 2.37
CA VAL A 681 -26.51 8.21 1.24
C VAL A 681 -27.55 7.47 0.40
N SER A 682 -28.69 8.13 0.19
CA SER A 682 -29.70 7.65 -0.74
C SER A 682 -29.17 7.64 -2.19
N LEU A 683 -29.41 6.54 -2.91
CA LEU A 683 -29.03 6.39 -4.33
C LEU A 683 -29.66 7.48 -5.22
N TYR A 684 -30.78 8.05 -4.79
CA TYR A 684 -31.44 9.16 -5.49
C TYR A 684 -30.52 10.39 -5.61
N ARG A 685 -29.74 10.68 -4.56
CA ARG A 685 -28.81 11.81 -4.55
C ARG A 685 -27.65 11.60 -5.52
N LEU A 686 -27.18 10.36 -5.64
CA LEU A 686 -26.17 9.98 -6.63
C LEU A 686 -26.72 10.08 -8.06
N ALA A 687 -27.98 9.67 -8.27
CA ALA A 687 -28.65 9.80 -9.56
C ALA A 687 -28.81 11.26 -9.99
N HIS A 688 -29.03 12.18 -9.06
CA HIS A 688 -29.12 13.62 -9.34
C HIS A 688 -27.83 14.20 -9.93
N LEU A 689 -26.65 13.73 -9.48
CA LEU A 689 -25.35 14.16 -10.03
C LEU A 689 -25.14 13.73 -11.49
N ASN A 690 -25.91 12.74 -11.96
CA ASN A 690 -25.84 12.17 -13.30
C ASN A 690 -26.91 12.75 -14.26
N LYS A 691 -27.64 13.79 -13.84
CA LYS A 691 -28.68 14.46 -14.64
C LYS A 691 -28.19 14.90 -16.03
N PRO A 692 -26.96 15.47 -16.20
CA PRO A 692 -26.45 15.85 -17.52
C PRO A 692 -26.24 14.67 -18.49
N GLU A 693 -26.05 13.46 -17.97
CA GLU A 693 -25.85 12.23 -18.75
C GLU A 693 -27.16 11.46 -18.99
N GLY A 694 -28.30 12.01 -18.57
CA GLY A 694 -29.64 11.41 -18.71
C GLY A 694 -29.97 10.87 -20.12
N PRO A 695 -29.70 11.62 -21.22
CA PRO A 695 -29.96 11.13 -22.57
C PRO A 695 -29.17 9.87 -22.93
N ALA A 696 -27.92 9.77 -22.48
CA ALA A 696 -27.08 8.61 -22.73
C ALA A 696 -27.56 7.38 -21.95
N LEU A 697 -27.96 7.57 -20.69
CA LEU A 697 -28.56 6.51 -19.88
C LEU A 697 -29.90 6.02 -20.47
N PHE A 698 -30.73 6.94 -20.98
CA PHE A 698 -31.99 6.57 -21.62
C PHE A 698 -31.76 5.72 -22.87
N ALA A 699 -30.87 6.16 -23.77
CA ALA A 699 -30.49 5.38 -24.94
C ALA A 699 -29.84 4.03 -24.55
N GLY A 700 -29.02 4.02 -23.51
CA GLY A 700 -28.42 2.80 -22.95
C GLY A 700 -29.47 1.82 -22.45
N THR A 701 -30.52 2.33 -21.77
CA THR A 701 -31.63 1.52 -21.24
C THR A 701 -32.39 0.83 -22.36
N ILE A 702 -32.65 1.51 -23.48
CA ILE A 702 -33.28 0.90 -24.67
C ILE A 702 -32.43 -0.26 -25.19
N SER A 703 -31.12 -0.04 -25.33
CA SER A 703 -30.19 -1.08 -25.78
C SER A 703 -30.08 -2.25 -24.78
N ALA A 704 -30.16 -1.98 -23.48
CA ALA A 704 -30.21 -3.00 -22.44
C ALA A 704 -31.50 -3.83 -22.50
N CYS A 705 -32.66 -3.20 -22.72
CA CYS A 705 -33.92 -3.91 -22.90
C CYS A 705 -33.91 -4.81 -24.14
N LEU A 706 -33.39 -4.31 -25.27
CA LEU A 706 -33.20 -5.10 -26.49
C LEU A 706 -32.30 -6.31 -26.22
N THR A 707 -31.23 -6.10 -25.45
CA THR A 707 -30.31 -7.16 -25.03
C THR A 707 -31.00 -8.20 -24.13
N GLY A 708 -31.85 -7.75 -23.20
CA GLY A 708 -32.57 -8.61 -22.25
C GLY A 708 -33.60 -9.53 -22.91
N ALA A 709 -34.23 -9.07 -23.99
CA ALA A 709 -35.20 -9.84 -24.76
C ALA A 709 -34.60 -10.98 -25.58
N ILE A 710 -33.29 -10.95 -25.86
CA ILE A 710 -32.62 -11.96 -26.72
C ILE A 710 -32.70 -13.36 -26.12
N LEU A 711 -32.52 -13.52 -24.81
CA LEU A 711 -32.52 -14.86 -24.17
C LEU A 711 -33.91 -15.51 -24.14
N PRO A 712 -35.00 -14.83 -23.74
CA PRO A 712 -36.35 -15.36 -23.86
C PRO A 712 -36.76 -15.65 -25.32
N ALA A 713 -36.40 -14.77 -26.26
CA ALA A 713 -36.65 -14.99 -27.67
C ALA A 713 -35.91 -16.24 -28.18
N PHE A 714 -34.66 -16.46 -27.76
CA PHE A 714 -33.92 -17.67 -28.04
C PHE A 714 -34.63 -18.92 -27.49
N GLY A 715 -35.10 -18.89 -26.23
CA GLY A 715 -35.84 -20.00 -25.63
C GLY A 715 -37.14 -20.34 -26.38
N LEU A 716 -37.87 -19.30 -26.84
CA LEU A 716 -39.04 -19.46 -27.70
C LEU A 716 -38.69 -20.13 -29.03
N LEU A 717 -37.61 -19.68 -29.70
CA LEU A 717 -37.13 -20.29 -30.94
C LEU A 717 -36.75 -21.77 -30.76
N VAL A 718 -36.09 -22.13 -29.65
CA VAL A 718 -35.75 -23.53 -29.33
C VAL A 718 -37.02 -24.37 -29.11
N SER A 719 -38.00 -23.86 -28.37
CA SER A 719 -39.28 -24.54 -28.16
C SER A 719 -40.01 -24.84 -29.47
N ILE A 720 -40.05 -23.85 -30.38
CA ILE A 720 -40.65 -24.00 -31.71
C ILE A 720 -39.86 -25.01 -32.55
N ALA A 721 -38.52 -24.97 -32.52
CA ALA A 721 -37.68 -25.92 -33.24
C ALA A 721 -37.88 -27.37 -32.77
N ILE A 722 -38.05 -27.60 -31.45
CA ILE A 722 -38.35 -28.93 -30.90
C ILE A 722 -39.70 -29.42 -31.43
N LYS A 723 -40.73 -28.56 -31.46
CA LYS A 723 -42.05 -28.91 -32.00
C LYS A 723 -41.97 -29.33 -33.47
N THR A 724 -41.13 -28.68 -34.28
CA THR A 724 -40.97 -28.99 -35.71
C THR A 724 -40.53 -30.43 -35.95
N PHE A 725 -39.75 -31.06 -35.05
CA PHE A 725 -39.31 -32.46 -35.18
C PHE A 725 -40.46 -33.49 -35.14
N TYR A 726 -41.64 -33.10 -34.65
CA TYR A 726 -42.83 -33.94 -34.59
C TYR A 726 -43.81 -33.68 -35.74
N GLU A 727 -43.45 -32.83 -36.71
CA GLU A 727 -44.27 -32.51 -37.88
C GLU A 727 -43.99 -33.41 -39.10
N PRO A 728 -44.93 -33.52 -40.07
CA PRO A 728 -44.75 -34.37 -41.26
C PRO A 728 -43.52 -33.98 -42.10
N PRO A 729 -42.85 -34.93 -42.81
CA PRO A 729 -41.52 -34.75 -43.40
C PRO A 729 -41.37 -33.55 -44.37
N LYS A 730 -42.44 -33.21 -45.11
CA LYS A 730 -42.42 -32.07 -46.06
C LYS A 730 -42.49 -30.71 -45.36
N LYS A 731 -43.19 -30.61 -44.21
CA LYS A 731 -43.23 -29.38 -43.38
C LYS A 731 -41.98 -29.25 -42.53
N LEU A 732 -41.49 -30.35 -41.96
CA LEU A 732 -40.26 -30.46 -41.20
C LEU A 732 -39.08 -29.74 -41.88
N LYS A 733 -38.81 -30.04 -43.16
CA LYS A 733 -37.67 -29.45 -43.89
C LYS A 733 -37.81 -27.94 -44.06
N LYS A 734 -38.95 -27.46 -44.54
CA LYS A 734 -39.20 -26.02 -44.81
C LYS A 734 -39.16 -25.19 -43.53
N ASP A 735 -39.76 -25.68 -42.46
CA ASP A 735 -39.82 -24.95 -41.19
C ASP A 735 -38.47 -25.00 -40.47
N SER A 736 -37.72 -26.10 -40.58
CA SER A 736 -36.36 -26.19 -40.02
C SER A 736 -35.38 -25.19 -40.67
N GLU A 737 -35.46 -24.97 -41.98
CA GLU A 737 -34.66 -23.97 -42.71
C GLU A 737 -35.01 -22.53 -42.28
N PHE A 738 -36.30 -22.22 -42.15
CA PHE A 738 -36.78 -20.91 -41.71
C PHE A 738 -36.35 -20.58 -40.27
N TRP A 739 -36.55 -21.50 -39.33
CA TRP A 739 -36.19 -21.27 -37.93
C TRP A 739 -34.67 -21.22 -37.74
N ALA A 740 -33.89 -21.97 -38.52
CA ALA A 740 -32.43 -21.85 -38.55
C ALA A 740 -31.96 -20.45 -38.97
N LEU A 741 -32.61 -19.82 -39.96
CA LEU A 741 -32.33 -18.43 -40.36
C LEU A 741 -32.70 -17.41 -39.27
N MET A 742 -33.78 -17.63 -38.52
CA MET A 742 -34.16 -16.75 -37.41
C MET A 742 -33.12 -16.73 -36.28
N PHE A 743 -32.43 -17.85 -36.02
CA PHE A 743 -31.28 -17.87 -35.08
C PHE A 743 -30.13 -16.97 -35.55
N LEU A 744 -29.89 -16.87 -36.87
CA LEU A 744 -28.85 -16.03 -37.45
C LEU A 744 -29.20 -14.53 -37.34
N VAL A 745 -30.46 -14.17 -37.58
CA VAL A 745 -30.97 -12.81 -37.38
C VAL A 745 -30.83 -12.36 -35.93
N LEU A 746 -31.20 -13.22 -34.97
CA LEU A 746 -31.05 -12.95 -33.55
C LEU A 746 -29.57 -12.76 -33.17
N GLY A 747 -28.67 -13.55 -33.77
CA GLY A 747 -27.22 -13.40 -33.64
C GLY A 747 -26.71 -12.05 -34.16
N ALA A 748 -27.15 -11.61 -35.34
CA ALA A 748 -26.77 -10.31 -35.90
C ALA A 748 -27.29 -9.12 -35.06
N LEU A 749 -28.53 -9.20 -34.54
CA LEU A 749 -29.08 -8.20 -33.63
C LEU A 749 -28.25 -8.09 -32.34
N SER A 750 -27.83 -9.24 -31.81
CA SER A 750 -27.00 -9.32 -30.61
C SER A 750 -25.62 -8.65 -30.78
N LEU A 751 -25.08 -8.66 -32.00
CA LEU A 751 -23.80 -8.06 -32.37
C LEU A 751 -23.83 -6.53 -32.24
N ILE A 752 -25.00 -5.91 -32.37
CA ILE A 752 -25.18 -4.46 -32.27
C ILE A 752 -25.67 -4.06 -30.87
N ALA A 753 -26.59 -4.84 -30.29
CA ALA A 753 -27.21 -4.56 -29.01
C ALA A 753 -26.20 -4.57 -27.85
N TYR A 754 -25.32 -5.57 -27.76
CA TYR A 754 -24.38 -5.66 -26.64
C TYR A 754 -23.31 -4.57 -26.64
N PRO A 755 -22.67 -4.22 -27.77
CA PRO A 755 -21.71 -3.11 -27.80
C PRO A 755 -22.35 -1.76 -27.52
N SER A 756 -23.52 -1.49 -28.09
CA SER A 756 -24.21 -0.22 -27.88
C SER A 756 -24.61 -0.02 -26.42
N ARG A 757 -25.09 -1.08 -25.75
CA ARG A 757 -25.37 -1.08 -24.30
C ARG A 757 -24.13 -0.73 -23.49
N ALA A 758 -23.04 -1.45 -23.72
CA ALA A 758 -21.79 -1.28 -22.97
C ALA A 758 -21.19 0.12 -23.17
N TYR A 759 -21.20 0.64 -24.40
CA TYR A 759 -20.66 1.96 -24.71
C TYR A 759 -21.45 3.08 -24.01
N LEU A 760 -22.78 3.07 -24.11
CA LEU A 760 -23.63 4.14 -23.59
C LEU A 760 -23.58 4.27 -22.07
N PHE A 761 -23.65 3.14 -21.35
CA PHE A 761 -23.53 3.16 -19.89
C PHE A 761 -22.10 3.42 -19.42
N SER A 762 -21.07 2.88 -20.10
CA SER A 762 -19.68 3.19 -19.78
C SER A 762 -19.38 4.69 -19.95
N MET A 763 -19.92 5.33 -20.99
CA MET A 763 -19.78 6.76 -21.21
C MET A 763 -20.41 7.58 -20.07
N ALA A 764 -21.62 7.22 -19.63
CA ALA A 764 -22.29 7.87 -18.51
C ALA A 764 -21.49 7.73 -17.20
N GLY A 765 -21.02 6.51 -16.90
CA GLY A 765 -20.20 6.25 -15.70
C GLY A 765 -18.87 7.02 -15.68
N VAL A 766 -18.18 7.09 -16.82
CA VAL A 766 -16.88 7.78 -16.95
C VAL A 766 -17.02 9.32 -16.88
N LYS A 767 -18.12 9.90 -17.38
CA LYS A 767 -18.39 11.34 -17.21
C LYS A 767 -18.69 11.69 -15.76
N LEU A 768 -19.54 10.90 -15.12
CA LEU A 768 -19.93 11.10 -13.73
C LEU A 768 -18.71 11.06 -12.80
N ILE A 769 -17.83 10.07 -12.95
CA ILE A 769 -16.63 9.93 -12.11
C ILE A 769 -15.65 11.10 -12.29
N SER A 770 -15.41 11.56 -13.51
CA SER A 770 -14.54 12.72 -13.75
C SER A 770 -15.09 13.98 -13.09
N ARG A 771 -16.41 14.18 -13.14
CA ARG A 771 -17.08 15.30 -12.45
C ARG A 771 -16.95 15.17 -10.93
N ILE A 772 -17.27 14.01 -10.36
CA ILE A 772 -17.17 13.77 -8.91
C ILE A 772 -15.74 13.99 -8.41
N ARG A 773 -14.74 13.44 -9.10
CA ARG A 773 -13.33 13.61 -8.74
C ARG A 773 -12.89 15.07 -8.76
N LEU A 774 -13.29 15.82 -9.79
CA LEU A 774 -12.96 17.24 -9.89
C LEU A 774 -13.60 18.03 -8.74
N MET A 775 -14.90 17.86 -8.50
CA MET A 775 -15.61 18.54 -7.40
C MET A 775 -15.02 18.16 -6.03
N CYS A 776 -14.67 16.88 -5.82
CA CYS A 776 -14.06 16.44 -4.57
C CYS A 776 -12.67 17.06 -4.39
N PHE A 777 -11.84 17.05 -5.42
CA PHE A 777 -10.49 17.60 -5.33
C PHE A 777 -10.51 19.12 -5.10
N GLU A 778 -11.36 19.83 -5.84
CA GLU A 778 -11.61 21.26 -5.64
C GLU A 778 -12.07 21.55 -4.20
N LYS A 779 -13.00 20.73 -3.68
CA LYS A 779 -13.48 20.88 -2.31
C LYS A 779 -12.44 20.52 -1.25
N VAL A 780 -11.61 19.51 -1.48
CA VAL A 780 -10.52 19.14 -0.58
C VAL A 780 -9.51 20.27 -0.48
N VAL A 781 -9.07 20.82 -1.60
CA VAL A 781 -8.06 21.89 -1.63
C VAL A 781 -8.57 23.18 -0.95
N SER A 782 -9.88 23.36 -0.81
CA SER A 782 -10.49 24.49 -0.08
C SER A 782 -10.78 24.23 1.41
N MET A 783 -10.44 23.05 1.95
CA MET A 783 -10.60 22.75 3.37
C MET A 783 -9.59 23.49 4.25
N GLU A 784 -9.98 23.81 5.48
CA GLU A 784 -9.06 24.37 6.47
C GLU A 784 -7.88 23.42 6.80
N ILE A 785 -6.72 23.96 7.19
CA ILE A 785 -5.52 23.14 7.47
C ILE A 785 -5.73 22.18 8.64
N GLY A 786 -6.51 22.58 9.65
CA GLY A 786 -6.93 21.71 10.75
C GLY A 786 -7.70 20.44 10.30
N TRP A 787 -8.24 20.42 9.08
CA TRP A 787 -8.80 19.21 8.48
C TRP A 787 -7.72 18.19 8.13
N PHE A 788 -6.61 18.66 7.57
CA PHE A 788 -5.50 17.84 7.06
C PHE A 788 -4.58 17.33 8.18
N ASP A 789 -4.55 18.00 9.33
CA ASP A 789 -3.78 17.53 10.49
C ASP A 789 -4.37 16.25 11.11
N LYS A 790 -5.62 15.89 10.79
CA LYS A 790 -6.23 14.64 11.22
C LYS A 790 -5.63 13.48 10.42
N PRO A 791 -5.16 12.39 11.08
CA PRO A 791 -4.54 11.25 10.39
C PRO A 791 -5.47 10.58 9.37
N GLU A 792 -6.78 10.62 9.61
CA GLU A 792 -7.85 10.14 8.71
C GLU A 792 -7.90 10.85 7.36
N ASN A 793 -7.30 12.04 7.26
CA ASN A 793 -7.32 12.92 6.10
C ASN A 793 -5.92 13.13 5.50
N SER A 794 -4.98 12.24 5.81
CA SER A 794 -3.66 12.23 5.19
C SER A 794 -3.73 12.16 3.65
N SER A 795 -2.71 12.69 2.99
CA SER A 795 -2.61 12.73 1.53
C SER A 795 -2.81 11.37 0.85
N GLY A 796 -2.28 10.31 1.46
CA GLY A 796 -2.45 8.93 0.99
C GLY A 796 -3.91 8.44 1.10
N VAL A 797 -4.58 8.70 2.23
CA VAL A 797 -5.97 8.28 2.44
C VAL A 797 -6.93 9.06 1.53
N VAL A 798 -6.75 10.37 1.39
CA VAL A 798 -7.57 11.21 0.52
C VAL A 798 -7.34 10.88 -0.95
N GLY A 799 -6.09 10.64 -1.35
CA GLY A 799 -5.76 10.14 -2.69
C GLY A 799 -6.39 8.77 -2.99
N ALA A 800 -6.37 7.85 -2.02
CA ALA A 800 -7.01 6.55 -2.14
C ALA A 800 -8.54 6.67 -2.25
N ARG A 801 -9.19 7.58 -1.50
CA ARG A 801 -10.65 7.84 -1.63
C ARG A 801 -10.98 8.45 -2.99
N LEU A 802 -10.26 9.49 -3.43
CA LEU A 802 -10.45 10.14 -4.73
C LEU A 802 -10.28 9.17 -5.90
N ALA A 803 -9.39 8.18 -5.78
CA ALA A 803 -9.18 7.18 -6.83
C ALA A 803 -10.14 5.98 -6.71
N GLY A 804 -10.17 5.33 -5.55
CA GLY A 804 -10.83 4.05 -5.30
C GLY A 804 -12.34 4.14 -5.07
N ASP A 805 -12.78 5.00 -4.16
CA ASP A 805 -14.21 5.12 -3.83
C ASP A 805 -15.01 5.61 -5.04
N THR A 806 -14.48 6.60 -5.75
CA THR A 806 -15.10 7.11 -6.99
C THR A 806 -15.15 6.06 -8.10
N ALA A 807 -14.20 5.10 -8.13
CA ALA A 807 -14.21 3.99 -9.09
C ALA A 807 -15.32 2.96 -8.80
N LEU A 808 -15.66 2.74 -7.52
CA LEU A 808 -16.80 1.90 -7.12
C LEU A 808 -18.14 2.52 -7.53
N ILE A 809 -18.24 3.85 -7.51
CA ILE A 809 -19.42 4.57 -8.03
C ILE A 809 -19.55 4.36 -9.55
N ARG A 810 -18.44 4.40 -10.30
CA ARG A 810 -18.44 4.14 -11.75
C ARG A 810 -18.91 2.72 -12.08
N THR A 811 -18.45 1.70 -11.35
CA THR A 811 -18.87 0.31 -11.62
C THR A 811 -20.37 0.14 -11.41
N LEU A 812 -20.95 0.79 -10.40
CA LEU A 812 -22.39 0.76 -10.17
C LEU A 812 -23.18 1.39 -11.35
N VAL A 813 -22.83 2.60 -11.76
CA VAL A 813 -23.59 3.35 -12.79
C VAL A 813 -23.32 2.85 -14.20
N GLY A 814 -22.09 2.43 -14.49
CA GLY A 814 -21.66 2.02 -15.83
C GLY A 814 -21.89 0.54 -16.14
N ASP A 815 -21.54 -0.37 -15.25
CA ASP A 815 -21.56 -1.81 -15.55
C ASP A 815 -22.79 -2.48 -14.92
N ALA A 816 -22.98 -2.26 -13.62
CA ALA A 816 -23.99 -2.96 -12.84
C ALA A 816 -25.43 -2.52 -13.21
N LEU A 817 -25.68 -1.21 -13.35
CA LEU A 817 -27.00 -0.69 -13.74
C LEU A 817 -27.43 -1.20 -15.13
N ALA A 818 -26.51 -1.23 -16.08
CA ALA A 818 -26.75 -1.75 -17.43
C ALA A 818 -27.17 -3.23 -17.40
N GLN A 819 -26.55 -4.01 -16.51
CA GLN A 819 -26.84 -5.42 -16.30
C GLN A 819 -28.20 -5.61 -15.61
N LEU A 820 -28.51 -4.80 -14.60
CA LEU A 820 -29.81 -4.84 -13.91
C LEU A 820 -30.99 -4.60 -14.86
N VAL A 821 -30.90 -3.56 -15.71
CA VAL A 821 -31.96 -3.24 -16.68
C VAL A 821 -32.17 -4.39 -17.66
N GLN A 822 -31.08 -4.98 -18.17
CA GLN A 822 -31.13 -6.13 -19.06
C GLN A 822 -31.84 -7.33 -18.42
N GLU A 823 -31.56 -7.61 -17.15
CA GLU A 823 -32.12 -8.76 -16.42
C GLU A 823 -33.61 -8.56 -16.11
N VAL A 824 -34.00 -7.36 -15.67
CA VAL A 824 -35.42 -7.02 -15.47
C VAL A 824 -36.18 -7.16 -16.79
N ALA A 825 -35.64 -6.63 -17.89
CA ALA A 825 -36.25 -6.79 -19.20
C ALA A 825 -36.39 -8.27 -19.60
N SER A 826 -35.36 -9.09 -19.32
CA SER A 826 -35.39 -10.52 -19.61
C SER A 826 -36.48 -11.26 -18.82
N ILE A 827 -36.63 -10.96 -17.52
CA ILE A 827 -37.67 -11.54 -16.67
C ILE A 827 -39.05 -11.15 -17.17
N VAL A 828 -39.27 -9.87 -17.47
CA VAL A 828 -40.57 -9.36 -17.94
C VAL A 828 -40.96 -9.99 -19.27
N VAL A 829 -40.04 -10.05 -20.23
CA VAL A 829 -40.30 -10.67 -21.54
C VAL A 829 -40.50 -12.18 -21.39
N GLY A 830 -39.68 -12.86 -20.60
CA GLY A 830 -39.80 -14.30 -20.34
C GLY A 830 -41.12 -14.66 -19.66
N LEU A 831 -41.54 -13.88 -18.65
CA LEU A 831 -42.82 -14.07 -17.97
C LEU A 831 -44.00 -13.80 -18.90
N GLY A 832 -43.92 -12.75 -19.73
CA GLY A 832 -44.92 -12.46 -20.75
C GLY A 832 -45.10 -13.61 -21.73
N ILE A 833 -44.00 -14.18 -22.23
CA ILE A 833 -44.02 -15.37 -23.10
C ILE A 833 -44.62 -16.57 -22.36
N ALA A 834 -44.23 -16.82 -21.10
CA ALA A 834 -44.71 -17.95 -20.31
C ALA A 834 -46.22 -17.88 -20.02
N ILE A 835 -46.73 -16.71 -19.61
CA ILE A 835 -48.18 -16.50 -19.35
C ILE A 835 -48.97 -16.63 -20.64
N ALA A 836 -48.47 -16.07 -21.75
CA ALA A 836 -49.11 -16.19 -23.07
C ALA A 836 -49.17 -17.65 -23.56
N ALA A 837 -48.17 -18.46 -23.21
CA ALA A 837 -48.15 -19.89 -23.54
C ALA A 837 -49.08 -20.72 -22.64
N SER A 838 -48.99 -20.56 -21.31
CA SER A 838 -49.90 -21.17 -20.34
C SER A 838 -49.81 -20.46 -18.99
N TRP A 839 -50.89 -19.77 -18.61
CA TRP A 839 -50.95 -19.07 -17.33
C TRP A 839 -50.94 -20.01 -16.11
N GLN A 840 -51.50 -21.23 -16.23
CA GLN A 840 -51.50 -22.21 -15.14
C GLN A 840 -50.09 -22.75 -14.84
N LEU A 841 -49.32 -23.10 -15.88
CA LEU A 841 -47.94 -23.56 -15.70
C LEU A 841 -47.01 -22.44 -15.22
N ALA A 842 -47.24 -21.21 -15.70
CA ALA A 842 -46.50 -20.03 -15.24
C ALA A 842 -46.72 -19.77 -13.74
N LEU A 843 -47.94 -19.95 -13.21
CA LEU A 843 -48.24 -19.82 -11.78
C LEU A 843 -47.51 -20.87 -10.91
N ILE A 844 -47.38 -22.10 -11.39
CA ILE A 844 -46.63 -23.16 -10.68
C ILE A 844 -45.15 -22.79 -10.58
N VAL A 845 -44.55 -22.29 -11.67
CA VAL A 845 -43.17 -21.78 -11.66
C VAL A 845 -43.04 -20.59 -10.70
N PHE A 846 -44.04 -19.71 -10.65
CA PHE A 846 -44.05 -18.57 -9.74
C PHE A 846 -44.12 -18.99 -8.27
N ALA A 847 -44.87 -20.04 -7.94
CA ALA A 847 -44.94 -20.59 -6.58
C ALA A 847 -43.60 -21.18 -6.09
N MET A 848 -42.70 -21.58 -7.01
CA MET A 848 -41.36 -22.06 -6.67
C MET A 848 -40.36 -20.93 -6.39
N ILE A 849 -40.61 -19.72 -6.88
CA ILE A 849 -39.71 -18.56 -6.71
C ILE A 849 -39.46 -18.23 -5.22
N PRO A 850 -40.48 -18.12 -4.34
CA PRO A 850 -40.27 -17.86 -2.91
C PRO A 850 -39.44 -18.93 -2.18
N LEU A 851 -39.53 -20.19 -2.60
CA LEU A 851 -38.73 -21.28 -2.03
C LEU A 851 -37.24 -21.14 -2.40
N ILE A 852 -36.96 -20.78 -3.66
CA ILE A 852 -35.60 -20.46 -4.13
C ILE A 852 -35.07 -19.21 -3.41
N MET A 853 -35.91 -18.19 -3.17
CA MET A 853 -35.57 -17.00 -2.37
C MET A 853 -35.15 -17.36 -0.95
N PHE A 854 -35.95 -18.21 -0.30
CA PHE A 854 -35.69 -18.62 1.08
C PHE A 854 -34.37 -19.38 1.21
N ASN A 855 -34.09 -20.31 0.29
CA ASN A 855 -32.81 -21.01 0.25
C ASN A 855 -31.62 -20.05 0.09
N GLY A 856 -31.70 -19.12 -0.87
CA GLY A 856 -30.68 -18.09 -1.08
C GLY A 856 -30.47 -17.18 0.12
N TYR A 857 -31.57 -16.77 0.77
CA TYR A 857 -31.54 -15.98 2.00
C TYR A 857 -30.86 -16.73 3.15
N ALA A 858 -31.23 -17.99 3.37
CA ALA A 858 -30.68 -18.83 4.43
C ALA A 858 -29.17 -19.02 4.25
N GLN A 859 -28.73 -19.30 3.02
CA GLN A 859 -27.32 -19.41 2.67
C GLN A 859 -26.54 -18.13 3.00
N MET A 860 -27.05 -16.95 2.62
CA MET A 860 -26.37 -15.69 2.91
C MET A 860 -26.48 -15.22 4.37
N LYS A 861 -27.54 -15.60 5.07
CA LYS A 861 -27.64 -15.33 6.51
C LYS A 861 -26.47 -15.98 7.26
N SER A 862 -26.07 -17.17 6.81
CA SER A 862 -24.96 -17.95 7.36
C SER A 862 -23.57 -17.42 7.00
N VAL A 863 -23.44 -16.55 5.98
CA VAL A 863 -22.17 -15.89 5.66
C VAL A 863 -22.01 -14.65 6.56
N GLY A 864 -20.97 -14.67 7.41
CA GLY A 864 -20.61 -13.55 8.29
C GLY A 864 -20.07 -12.33 7.53
N GLY A 865 -20.22 -11.13 8.09
CA GLY A 865 -19.62 -9.90 7.55
C GLY A 865 -20.47 -9.02 6.63
N PHE A 866 -21.72 -9.40 6.30
CA PHE A 866 -22.60 -8.62 5.42
C PHE A 866 -23.82 -8.03 6.14
N GLY A 867 -24.25 -6.81 5.75
CA GLY A 867 -25.42 -6.12 6.31
C GLY A 867 -26.78 -6.76 5.94
N ARG A 868 -27.83 -6.44 6.72
CA ARG A 868 -29.18 -7.02 6.58
C ARG A 868 -29.78 -6.78 5.18
N ASP A 869 -29.61 -5.58 4.62
CA ASP A 869 -30.12 -5.24 3.30
C ASP A 869 -29.41 -6.02 2.18
N ALA A 870 -28.08 -6.19 2.28
CA ALA A 870 -27.31 -6.96 1.32
C ALA A 870 -27.71 -8.45 1.30
N LYS A 871 -28.09 -9.00 2.46
CA LYS A 871 -28.62 -10.36 2.59
C LYS A 871 -30.00 -10.51 1.93
N VAL A 872 -30.86 -9.49 2.04
CA VAL A 872 -32.18 -9.46 1.38
C VAL A 872 -32.04 -9.28 -0.13
N TYR A 873 -31.16 -8.39 -0.60
CA TYR A 873 -30.86 -8.25 -2.03
C TYR A 873 -30.25 -9.53 -2.61
N TYR A 874 -29.38 -10.23 -1.87
CA TYR A 874 -28.84 -11.50 -2.32
C TYR A 874 -29.93 -12.58 -2.49
N ALA A 875 -30.89 -12.64 -1.56
CA ALA A 875 -32.04 -13.55 -1.67
C ALA A 875 -32.90 -13.26 -2.91
N LEU A 876 -33.13 -11.99 -3.22
CA LEU A 876 -33.76 -11.55 -4.48
C LEU A 876 -32.91 -11.94 -5.71
N THR A 877 -31.58 -11.89 -5.64
CA THR A 877 -30.71 -12.31 -6.74
C THR A 877 -30.58 -13.81 -6.92
N MET A 878 -30.94 -14.64 -5.94
CA MET A 878 -30.98 -16.11 -6.11
C MET A 878 -32.19 -16.55 -6.94
N VAL A 879 -33.29 -15.78 -6.91
CA VAL A 879 -34.36 -15.87 -7.93
C VAL A 879 -33.80 -15.56 -9.31
N ALA A 880 -32.98 -14.51 -9.37
CA ALA A 880 -32.33 -14.15 -10.61
C ALA A 880 -31.39 -15.26 -11.06
N ILE A 881 -30.59 -15.91 -10.21
CA ILE A 881 -29.70 -17.05 -10.57
C ILE A 881 -30.45 -18.25 -11.17
N ALA A 882 -31.71 -18.47 -10.79
CA ALA A 882 -32.56 -19.48 -11.43
C ALA A 882 -32.94 -19.11 -12.90
N ILE A 883 -32.73 -17.84 -13.30
CA ILE A 883 -33.11 -17.26 -14.59
C ILE A 883 -31.94 -16.54 -15.35
N SER A 884 -30.88 -16.02 -14.68
CA SER A 884 -29.64 -15.38 -15.18
C SER A 884 -28.68 -14.84 -14.06
N THR A 885 -27.44 -14.47 -14.39
CA THR A 885 -26.26 -14.34 -13.49
C THR A 885 -26.06 -12.96 -12.79
N SER A 886 -26.93 -12.58 -11.85
CA SER A 886 -27.01 -11.20 -11.28
C SER A 886 -26.31 -10.88 -9.95
N SER A 887 -25.52 -11.78 -9.35
CA SER A 887 -25.00 -11.60 -7.98
C SER A 887 -24.08 -10.38 -7.78
N THR A 888 -23.60 -9.76 -8.86
CA THR A 888 -22.66 -8.63 -8.87
C THR A 888 -23.30 -7.29 -8.51
N PHE A 889 -24.55 -7.01 -8.91
CA PHE A 889 -25.17 -5.69 -8.69
C PHE A 889 -25.36 -5.34 -7.21
N ALA A 890 -25.80 -6.30 -6.39
CA ALA A 890 -26.04 -6.05 -4.96
C ALA A 890 -24.74 -5.71 -4.21
N LEU A 891 -23.64 -6.42 -4.54
CA LEU A 891 -22.32 -6.16 -3.97
C LEU A 891 -21.79 -4.80 -4.40
N ASP A 892 -21.89 -4.48 -5.69
CA ASP A 892 -21.44 -3.21 -6.23
C ASP A 892 -22.28 -2.05 -5.70
N SER A 893 -23.59 -2.24 -5.49
CA SER A 893 -24.48 -1.25 -4.88
C SER A 893 -24.11 -0.95 -3.44
N SER A 894 -23.86 -1.98 -2.62
CA SER A 894 -23.44 -1.78 -1.22
C SER A 894 -22.08 -1.07 -1.13
N LYS A 895 -21.09 -1.51 -1.93
CA LYS A 895 -19.77 -0.87 -1.98
C LYS A 895 -19.86 0.57 -2.48
N ALA A 896 -20.63 0.82 -3.53
CA ALA A 896 -20.82 2.15 -4.08
C ALA A 896 -21.60 3.09 -3.15
N LYS A 897 -22.55 2.59 -2.36
CA LYS A 897 -23.22 3.41 -1.32
C LYS A 897 -22.24 3.86 -0.23
N ASN A 898 -21.38 2.94 0.25
CA ASN A 898 -20.36 3.28 1.23
C ASN A 898 -19.33 4.27 0.67
N ALA A 899 -18.90 4.05 -0.57
CA ALA A 899 -18.02 4.96 -1.31
C ALA A 899 -18.67 6.31 -1.61
N ALA A 900 -19.97 6.35 -1.88
CA ALA A 900 -20.71 7.60 -2.03
C ALA A 900 -20.77 8.35 -0.70
N ALA A 901 -20.95 7.64 0.43
CA ALA A 901 -20.99 8.25 1.75
C ALA A 901 -19.66 8.95 2.11
N SER A 902 -18.51 8.36 1.79
CA SER A 902 -17.20 9.02 1.98
C SER A 902 -17.03 10.23 1.07
N VAL A 903 -17.46 10.13 -0.19
CA VAL A 903 -17.43 11.24 -1.18
C VAL A 903 -18.31 12.41 -0.74
N PHE A 904 -19.56 12.15 -0.34
CA PHE A 904 -20.49 13.19 0.09
C PHE A 904 -20.10 13.81 1.43
N ALA A 905 -19.47 13.05 2.33
CA ALA A 905 -18.90 13.60 3.56
C ALA A 905 -17.83 14.68 3.28
N ILE A 906 -17.11 14.59 2.16
CA ILE A 906 -16.18 15.64 1.71
C ILE A 906 -16.93 16.79 1.04
N LEU A 907 -17.81 16.48 0.08
CA LEU A 907 -18.51 17.50 -0.72
C LEU A 907 -19.42 18.43 0.11
N GLU A 908 -20.07 17.90 1.14
CA GLU A 908 -21.05 18.64 1.95
C GLU A 908 -20.43 19.36 3.14
N ARG A 909 -19.19 19.03 3.48
CA ARG A 909 -18.50 19.71 4.57
C ARG A 909 -18.25 21.17 4.20
N LYS A 910 -18.71 22.09 5.04
CA LYS A 910 -18.38 23.51 4.93
C LYS A 910 -17.01 23.76 5.55
N SER A 911 -16.15 24.47 4.82
CA SER A 911 -14.84 24.90 5.33
C SER A 911 -15.05 26.09 6.26
N LYS A 912 -14.34 26.13 7.39
CA LYS A 912 -14.36 27.29 8.29
C LYS A 912 -13.55 28.45 7.72
N ILE A 913 -12.46 28.13 7.03
CA ILE A 913 -11.52 29.07 6.42
C ILE A 913 -11.40 28.66 4.96
N ASP A 914 -12.22 29.25 4.08
CA ASP A 914 -12.29 28.89 2.67
C ASP A 914 -11.43 29.82 1.80
N PRO A 915 -10.32 29.33 1.19
CA PRO A 915 -9.48 30.13 0.31
C PRO A 915 -10.09 30.40 -1.08
N SER A 916 -11.19 29.73 -1.43
CA SER A 916 -11.93 29.99 -2.67
C SER A 916 -12.92 31.14 -2.53
N ASP A 917 -13.20 31.59 -1.30
CA ASP A 917 -14.05 32.74 -1.06
C ASP A 917 -13.31 34.04 -1.42
N GLU A 918 -13.87 34.77 -2.40
CA GLU A 918 -13.36 36.06 -2.84
C GLU A 918 -13.98 37.22 -2.03
N SER A 919 -14.81 36.91 -1.01
CA SER A 919 -15.31 37.89 -0.05
C SER A 919 -14.22 38.44 0.89
N GLY A 920 -14.52 39.55 1.54
CA GLY A 920 -13.61 40.26 2.45
C GLY A 920 -12.98 41.51 1.81
N MET A 921 -12.40 42.35 2.66
CA MET A 921 -11.79 43.62 2.23
C MET A 921 -10.34 43.42 1.75
N THR A 922 -9.85 44.35 0.95
CA THR A 922 -8.46 44.46 0.50
C THR A 922 -7.99 45.89 0.69
N LEU A 923 -6.74 46.10 1.12
CA LEU A 923 -6.15 47.44 1.21
C LEU A 923 -5.32 47.77 -0.04
N GLU A 924 -5.31 49.05 -0.42
CA GLU A 924 -4.44 49.57 -1.48
C GLU A 924 -2.99 49.75 -0.99
N HIS A 925 -2.82 50.13 0.29
CA HIS A 925 -1.52 50.28 0.94
C HIS A 925 -1.45 49.42 2.20
N VAL A 926 -0.30 48.76 2.42
CA VAL A 926 -0.03 47.92 3.59
C VAL A 926 1.28 48.40 4.20
N ASP A 927 1.19 48.90 5.42
CA ASP A 927 2.34 49.32 6.22
C ASP A 927 2.99 48.10 6.85
N GLY A 928 2.19 47.12 7.29
CA GLY A 928 2.66 45.85 7.83
C GLY A 928 2.86 45.87 9.34
N GLU A 929 2.04 46.64 10.07
CA GLU A 929 1.95 46.59 11.53
C GLU A 929 1.01 45.45 11.95
N ILE A 930 1.48 44.58 12.84
CA ILE A 930 0.73 43.40 13.29
C ILE A 930 0.57 43.45 14.80
N GLU A 931 -0.65 43.24 15.28
CA GLU A 931 -0.95 43.19 16.71
C GLU A 931 -1.74 41.93 17.06
N LEU A 932 -1.28 41.22 18.08
CA LEU A 932 -1.98 40.10 18.70
C LEU A 932 -2.44 40.59 20.07
N GLU A 933 -3.73 40.51 20.36
CA GLU A 933 -4.30 40.91 21.66
C GLU A 933 -4.98 39.73 22.34
N ARG A 934 -4.44 39.35 23.52
CA ARG A 934 -5.03 38.34 24.42
C ARG A 934 -5.40 37.04 23.72
N VAL A 935 -4.49 36.56 22.87
CA VAL A 935 -4.73 35.40 22.00
C VAL A 935 -4.55 34.10 22.77
N ASP A 936 -5.61 33.31 22.87
CA ASP A 936 -5.56 31.90 23.30
C ASP A 936 -5.72 30.98 22.09
N PHE A 937 -4.99 29.86 22.09
CA PHE A 937 -5.09 28.90 21.00
C PHE A 937 -4.75 27.46 21.40
N SER A 938 -5.55 26.53 20.89
CA SER A 938 -5.39 25.08 21.00
C SER A 938 -5.54 24.44 19.61
N TYR A 939 -4.66 23.50 19.26
CA TYR A 939 -4.81 22.80 17.98
C TYR A 939 -6.09 21.94 17.97
N PRO A 940 -6.87 21.92 16.88
CA PRO A 940 -8.12 21.15 16.81
C PRO A 940 -7.96 19.64 17.03
N THR A 941 -6.76 19.09 16.79
CA THR A 941 -6.41 17.69 17.02
C THR A 941 -6.15 17.37 18.48
N ARG A 942 -5.86 18.39 19.31
CA ARG A 942 -5.56 18.27 20.76
C ARG A 942 -6.22 19.42 21.55
N PRO A 943 -7.56 19.48 21.59
CA PRO A 943 -8.29 20.61 22.22
C PRO A 943 -8.04 20.74 23.73
N GLY A 944 -7.61 19.67 24.40
CA GLY A 944 -7.30 19.69 25.84
C GLY A 944 -5.97 20.37 26.20
N ILE A 945 -5.11 20.70 25.22
CA ILE A 945 -3.79 21.31 25.45
C ILE A 945 -3.78 22.71 24.84
N ARG A 946 -3.83 23.74 25.70
CA ARG A 946 -3.66 25.14 25.29
C ARG A 946 -2.19 25.41 25.00
N ILE A 947 -1.90 25.80 23.76
CA ILE A 947 -0.55 26.11 23.29
C ILE A 947 -0.22 27.58 23.53
N LEU A 948 -1.13 28.50 23.19
CA LEU A 948 -1.00 29.93 23.50
C LEU A 948 -2.00 30.30 24.59
N LYS A 949 -1.54 31.12 25.54
CA LYS A 949 -2.32 31.54 26.71
C LYS A 949 -2.19 33.05 26.87
N ASP A 950 -3.29 33.77 26.60
CA ASP A 950 -3.39 35.22 26.74
C ASP A 950 -2.23 36.00 26.06
N LEU A 951 -1.84 35.57 24.85
CA LEU A 951 -0.68 36.13 24.16
C LEU A 951 -0.98 37.53 23.62
N SER A 952 -0.20 38.53 24.06
CA SER A 952 -0.27 39.90 23.54
C SER A 952 1.07 40.38 22.97
N LEU A 953 1.13 40.66 21.66
CA LEU A 953 2.36 40.98 20.94
C LEU A 953 2.12 41.98 19.80
N THR A 954 2.80 43.13 19.87
CA THR A 954 2.86 44.14 18.79
C THR A 954 4.17 44.02 18.00
N ILE A 955 4.05 44.04 16.67
CA ILE A 955 5.13 43.95 15.67
C ILE A 955 5.02 45.17 14.76
N ASN A 956 5.93 46.13 14.93
CA ASN A 956 5.89 47.40 14.19
C ASN A 956 6.32 47.23 12.73
N SER A 957 5.79 48.09 11.85
CA SER A 957 6.15 48.10 10.43
C SER A 957 7.66 48.21 10.19
N GLY A 958 8.19 47.39 9.29
CA GLY A 958 9.61 47.42 8.86
C GLY A 958 10.61 46.91 9.90
N LYS A 959 10.15 46.40 11.06
CA LYS A 959 11.00 45.85 12.12
C LYS A 959 11.14 44.34 12.03
N ILE A 960 12.27 43.84 12.52
CA ILE A 960 12.58 42.41 12.62
C ILE A 960 12.28 41.94 14.05
N VAL A 961 11.31 41.04 14.19
CA VAL A 961 10.92 40.42 15.47
C VAL A 961 11.31 38.95 15.48
N ALA A 962 12.17 38.55 16.42
CA ALA A 962 12.57 37.16 16.61
C ALA A 962 11.79 36.49 17.75
N LEU A 963 11.29 35.28 17.52
CA LEU A 963 10.59 34.45 18.50
C LEU A 963 11.54 33.32 18.95
N ALA A 964 11.89 33.30 20.24
CA ALA A 964 12.81 32.35 20.86
C ALA A 964 12.16 31.61 22.04
N GLY A 965 12.65 30.42 22.41
CA GLY A 965 12.13 29.63 23.53
C GLY A 965 12.17 28.12 23.29
N GLU A 966 11.79 27.33 24.29
CA GLU A 966 11.82 25.85 24.26
C GLU A 966 10.94 25.25 23.15
N SER A 967 11.27 24.04 22.70
CA SER A 967 10.42 23.32 21.74
C SER A 967 9.01 23.11 22.30
N GLY A 968 7.98 23.34 21.47
CA GLY A 968 6.59 23.25 21.91
C GLY A 968 6.04 24.47 22.66
N SER A 969 6.82 25.55 22.84
CA SER A 969 6.37 26.78 23.52
C SER A 969 5.36 27.65 22.75
N GLY A 970 5.07 27.33 21.48
CA GLY A 970 4.09 28.04 20.64
C GLY A 970 4.67 28.97 19.56
N LYS A 971 5.98 28.99 19.33
CA LYS A 971 6.65 29.90 18.37
C LYS A 971 6.10 29.79 16.93
N SER A 972 6.13 28.60 16.33
CA SER A 972 5.62 28.37 14.97
C SER A 972 4.08 28.48 14.87
N THR A 973 3.38 28.41 16.01
CA THR A 973 1.94 28.65 16.08
C THR A 973 1.60 30.09 15.76
N VAL A 974 2.46 31.06 16.14
CA VAL A 974 2.28 32.48 15.77
C VAL A 974 2.28 32.64 14.25
N ILE A 975 3.27 32.06 13.54
CA ILE A 975 3.32 32.10 12.06
C ILE A 975 2.07 31.46 11.45
N SER A 976 1.60 30.35 12.03
CA SER A 976 0.40 29.66 11.55
C SER A 976 -0.88 30.51 11.70
N LEU A 977 -1.00 31.28 12.79
CA LEU A 977 -2.13 32.19 13.02
C LEU A 977 -2.05 33.42 12.11
N LEU A 978 -0.86 33.98 11.87
CA LEU A 978 -0.66 35.10 10.93
C LEU A 978 -1.03 34.73 9.49
N GLN A 979 -0.67 33.51 9.05
CA GLN A 979 -1.09 32.98 7.75
C GLN A 979 -2.57 32.57 7.69
N ARG A 980 -3.27 32.73 8.82
CA ARG A 980 -4.66 32.32 9.04
C ARG A 980 -4.88 30.88 8.56
N PHE A 981 -3.98 30.00 8.99
CA PHE A 981 -4.15 28.55 8.87
C PHE A 981 -5.14 28.02 9.91
N TYR A 982 -5.23 28.74 11.03
CA TYR A 982 -6.22 28.56 12.09
C TYR A 982 -6.70 29.95 12.54
N ASP A 983 -7.90 30.00 13.09
CA ASP A 983 -8.38 31.15 13.84
C ASP A 983 -8.09 30.93 15.34
N PRO A 984 -7.84 31.99 16.12
CA PRO A 984 -7.65 31.88 17.57
C PRO A 984 -8.93 31.41 18.30
N ASP A 985 -8.79 30.79 19.48
CA ASP A 985 -9.93 30.37 20.31
C ASP A 985 -10.58 31.57 21.01
N SER A 986 -9.75 32.50 21.50
CA SER A 986 -10.13 33.81 22.05
C SER A 986 -9.04 34.85 21.76
N GLY A 987 -9.38 36.13 21.89
CA GLY A 987 -8.54 37.25 21.45
C GLY A 987 -8.71 37.56 19.97
N HIS A 988 -7.93 38.52 19.46
CA HIS A 988 -7.96 38.89 18.06
C HIS A 988 -6.58 39.29 17.55
N ILE A 989 -6.41 39.23 16.23
CA ILE A 989 -5.17 39.57 15.53
C ILE A 989 -5.52 40.61 14.49
N THR A 990 -4.80 41.73 14.46
CA THR A 990 -4.99 42.82 13.51
C THR A 990 -3.76 43.00 12.61
N LEU A 991 -4.02 43.48 11.40
CA LEU A 991 -3.02 43.96 10.43
C LEU A 991 -3.42 45.40 10.08
N ASP A 992 -2.51 46.35 10.32
CA ASP A 992 -2.72 47.79 10.14
C ASP A 992 -4.03 48.27 10.82
N GLY A 993 -4.28 47.78 12.04
CA GLY A 993 -5.45 48.13 12.87
C GLY A 993 -6.75 47.40 12.51
N ILE A 994 -6.78 46.54 11.49
CA ILE A 994 -7.98 45.80 11.10
C ILE A 994 -7.81 44.30 11.34
N GLU A 995 -8.83 43.64 11.90
CA GLU A 995 -8.79 42.19 12.16
C GLU A 995 -8.51 41.36 10.90
N ILE A 996 -7.60 40.38 11.01
CA ILE A 996 -7.21 39.49 9.91
C ILE A 996 -8.37 38.66 9.34
N ASN A 997 -9.46 38.51 10.11
CA ASN A 997 -10.63 37.72 9.72
C ASN A 997 -11.51 38.42 8.67
N LYS A 998 -11.47 39.76 8.59
CA LYS A 998 -12.25 40.61 7.68
C LYS A 998 -11.62 40.73 6.29
N PHE A 999 -10.33 40.44 6.16
CA PHE A 999 -9.63 40.48 4.89
C PHE A 999 -9.97 39.29 3.99
N ASN A 1000 -9.89 39.53 2.69
CA ASN A 1000 -9.85 38.43 1.73
C ASN A 1000 -8.61 37.56 1.99
N LEU A 1001 -8.81 36.26 2.18
CA LEU A 1001 -7.74 35.34 2.60
C LEU A 1001 -6.63 35.21 1.55
N LYS A 1002 -6.99 35.21 0.27
CA LYS A 1002 -6.03 35.14 -0.83
C LYS A 1002 -5.17 36.40 -0.88
N TRP A 1003 -5.78 37.57 -0.74
CA TRP A 1003 -5.07 38.84 -0.67
C TRP A 1003 -4.13 38.90 0.55
N LEU A 1004 -4.61 38.52 1.74
CA LEU A 1004 -3.80 38.51 2.98
C LEU A 1004 -2.51 37.70 2.82
N ARG A 1005 -2.62 36.47 2.31
CA ARG A 1005 -1.46 35.59 2.08
C ARG A 1005 -0.55 36.08 0.95
N GLN A 1006 -1.07 36.87 0.01
CA GLN A 1006 -0.22 37.50 -1.02
C GLN A 1006 0.71 38.56 -0.44
N GLN A 1007 0.30 39.25 0.63
CA GLN A 1007 1.14 40.24 1.32
C GLN A 1007 2.26 39.62 2.19
N MET A 1008 2.20 38.31 2.46
CA MET A 1008 3.11 37.60 3.37
C MET A 1008 4.00 36.58 2.65
N GLY A 1009 5.33 36.73 2.69
CA GLY A 1009 6.27 35.72 2.20
C GLY A 1009 6.59 34.69 3.28
N LEU A 1010 6.42 33.39 3.02
CA LEU A 1010 6.74 32.32 3.98
C LEU A 1010 7.96 31.51 3.51
N VAL A 1011 8.92 31.33 4.41
CA VAL A 1011 10.04 30.39 4.25
C VAL A 1011 9.98 29.41 5.43
N SER A 1012 9.70 28.15 5.13
CA SER A 1012 9.58 27.08 6.13
C SER A 1012 10.90 26.33 6.34
N GLN A 1013 11.01 25.61 7.45
CA GLN A 1013 12.16 24.78 7.82
C GLN A 1013 12.55 23.81 6.71
N GLU A 1014 11.58 23.06 6.19
CA GLU A 1014 11.75 22.15 5.05
C GLU A 1014 11.00 22.65 3.81
N PRO A 1015 11.69 23.26 2.84
CA PRO A 1015 11.08 23.83 1.66
C PRO A 1015 10.60 22.75 0.68
N VAL A 1016 9.29 22.68 0.45
CA VAL A 1016 8.74 21.80 -0.59
C VAL A 1016 8.85 22.45 -1.97
N LEU A 1017 9.41 21.72 -2.94
CA LEU A 1017 9.39 22.08 -4.36
C LEU A 1017 8.45 21.16 -5.12
N PHE A 1018 7.64 21.74 -5.99
CA PHE A 1018 6.73 21.00 -6.85
C PHE A 1018 7.52 20.29 -7.98
N ASN A 1019 7.03 19.12 -8.42
CA ASN A 1019 7.54 18.34 -9.57
C ASN A 1019 7.37 19.09 -10.90
N ASP A 1020 8.09 20.19 -11.07
CA ASP A 1020 8.02 21.12 -12.21
C ASP A 1020 9.39 21.80 -12.37
N THR A 1021 9.50 22.75 -13.30
CA THR A 1021 10.74 23.51 -13.50
C THR A 1021 11.05 24.41 -12.32
N ILE A 1022 12.33 24.75 -12.13
CA ILE A 1022 12.75 25.74 -11.12
C ILE A 1022 12.07 27.10 -11.39
N ARG A 1023 11.97 27.50 -12.66
CA ARG A 1023 11.22 28.67 -13.14
C ARG A 1023 9.79 28.69 -12.60
N SER A 1024 9.08 27.60 -12.82
CA SER A 1024 7.69 27.43 -12.41
C SER A 1024 7.51 27.44 -10.89
N ASN A 1025 8.45 26.85 -10.16
CA ASN A 1025 8.49 26.89 -8.70
C ASN A 1025 8.68 28.32 -8.17
N ILE A 1026 9.60 29.11 -8.74
CA ILE A 1026 9.77 30.52 -8.32
C ILE A 1026 8.52 31.32 -8.69
N ALA A 1027 8.05 31.23 -9.94
CA ALA A 1027 6.88 31.95 -10.43
C ALA A 1027 5.59 31.65 -9.64
N SER A 1028 5.50 30.47 -9.02
CA SER A 1028 4.35 30.10 -8.18
C SER A 1028 4.14 31.03 -6.99
N GLY A 1029 5.18 31.74 -6.52
CA GLY A 1029 5.09 32.77 -5.50
C GLY A 1029 4.13 33.92 -5.86
N LYS A 1030 4.02 34.24 -7.15
CA LYS A 1030 3.12 35.29 -7.67
C LYS A 1030 2.00 34.68 -8.52
N GLY A 1031 1.46 33.54 -8.11
CA GLY A 1031 0.36 32.87 -8.81
C GLY A 1031 0.67 32.43 -10.25
N GLY A 1032 1.97 32.37 -10.63
CA GLY A 1032 2.42 32.00 -11.98
C GLY A 1032 2.48 33.16 -13.00
N SER A 1033 2.19 34.41 -12.61
CA SER A 1033 2.24 35.58 -13.51
C SER A 1033 3.57 36.35 -13.46
N ALA A 1034 4.58 35.85 -12.73
CA ALA A 1034 5.89 36.49 -12.62
C ALA A 1034 6.59 36.57 -13.98
N THR A 1035 7.15 37.73 -14.29
CA THR A 1035 7.95 37.91 -15.52
C THR A 1035 9.33 37.29 -15.38
N GLU A 1036 10.00 37.02 -16.50
CA GLU A 1036 11.35 36.45 -16.50
C GLU A 1036 12.37 37.30 -15.73
N ALA A 1037 12.29 38.61 -15.86
CA ALA A 1037 13.15 39.53 -15.13
C ALA A 1037 12.93 39.39 -13.61
N GLU A 1038 11.67 39.36 -13.16
CA GLU A 1038 11.32 39.19 -11.74
C GLU A 1038 11.84 37.87 -11.16
N ILE A 1039 11.75 36.78 -11.92
CA ILE A 1039 12.24 35.45 -11.49
C ILE A 1039 13.76 35.46 -11.34
N ILE A 1040 14.48 36.06 -12.27
CA ILE A 1040 15.94 36.14 -12.25
C ILE A 1040 16.41 37.04 -11.10
N ASP A 1041 15.78 38.19 -10.90
CA ASP A 1041 16.14 39.13 -9.84
C ASP A 1041 15.86 38.54 -8.46
N ALA A 1042 14.72 37.86 -8.28
CA ALA A 1042 14.44 37.10 -7.07
C ALA A 1042 15.49 36.00 -6.83
N ALA A 1043 15.89 35.27 -7.87
CA ALA A 1043 16.92 34.25 -7.76
C ALA A 1043 18.31 34.83 -7.44
N LYS A 1044 18.64 36.04 -7.90
CA LYS A 1044 19.90 36.73 -7.54
C LYS A 1044 19.89 37.17 -6.07
N LEU A 1045 18.80 37.78 -5.61
CA LEU A 1045 18.63 38.18 -4.21
C LEU A 1045 18.72 36.99 -3.26
N ALA A 1046 18.19 35.83 -3.68
CA ALA A 1046 18.25 34.59 -2.91
C ALA A 1046 19.59 33.83 -3.02
N ASN A 1047 20.63 34.41 -3.65
CA ASN A 1047 21.90 33.73 -3.97
C ASN A 1047 21.71 32.40 -4.74
N ALA A 1048 20.63 32.25 -5.51
CA ALA A 1048 20.27 31.02 -6.22
C ALA A 1048 20.71 31.02 -7.69
N HIS A 1049 20.80 32.20 -8.31
CA HIS A 1049 21.06 32.34 -9.75
C HIS A 1049 22.32 31.59 -10.22
N GLN A 1050 23.42 31.69 -9.46
CA GLN A 1050 24.71 31.12 -9.86
C GLN A 1050 24.67 29.58 -9.97
N PHE A 1051 24.03 28.89 -9.03
CA PHE A 1051 23.93 27.42 -9.11
C PHE A 1051 22.87 26.99 -10.13
N ILE A 1052 21.76 27.72 -10.25
CA ILE A 1052 20.69 27.41 -11.22
C ILE A 1052 21.24 27.49 -12.65
N SER A 1053 21.98 28.55 -12.98
CA SER A 1053 22.61 28.74 -14.29
C SER A 1053 23.66 27.66 -14.60
N GLY A 1054 24.24 27.04 -13.56
CA GLY A 1054 25.20 25.93 -13.68
C GLY A 1054 24.57 24.53 -13.85
N LEU A 1055 23.23 24.38 -13.76
CA LEU A 1055 22.58 23.07 -13.84
C LEU A 1055 22.58 22.51 -15.28
N GLN A 1056 23.25 21.38 -15.47
CA GLN A 1056 23.19 20.55 -16.68
C GLN A 1056 22.31 19.32 -16.42
N GLN A 1057 21.39 18.99 -17.34
CA GLN A 1057 20.66 17.72 -17.25
C GLN A 1057 21.54 16.55 -17.72
N VAL A 1058 21.75 15.56 -16.85
CA VAL A 1058 22.26 14.24 -17.25
C VAL A 1058 21.15 13.53 -18.03
N LYS A 1059 21.35 13.31 -19.33
CA LYS A 1059 20.47 12.46 -20.15
C LYS A 1059 20.77 10.99 -19.85
N TYR A 1060 19.74 10.19 -19.58
CA TYR A 1060 19.82 8.73 -19.40
C TYR A 1060 20.66 8.03 -20.50
N PRO A 1061 21.32 6.90 -20.18
CA PRO A 1061 22.22 6.22 -21.11
C PRO A 1061 21.45 5.64 -22.30
N ARG A 1062 22.12 5.63 -23.46
CA ARG A 1062 21.67 5.02 -24.72
C ARG A 1062 21.24 3.56 -24.49
N PRO A 1063 20.24 3.00 -25.22
CA PRO A 1063 20.28 1.57 -25.51
C PRO A 1063 21.56 1.29 -26.32
N GLY A 1064 22.24 0.18 -26.02
CA GLY A 1064 23.55 -0.19 -26.57
C GLY A 1064 23.64 -0.19 -28.11
N PRO A 1065 24.86 -0.28 -28.67
CA PRO A 1065 25.10 -0.09 -30.09
C PRO A 1065 24.29 -1.12 -30.89
N VAL A 1066 23.53 -0.61 -31.86
CA VAL A 1066 22.95 -1.44 -32.91
C VAL A 1066 24.10 -1.98 -33.73
N ILE A 1067 24.20 -3.30 -33.79
CA ILE A 1067 25.15 -4.06 -34.59
C ILE A 1067 25.09 -3.54 -36.04
N SER A 1068 26.23 -3.12 -36.56
CA SER A 1068 26.44 -2.85 -37.98
C SER A 1068 26.15 -4.13 -38.77
N PHE A 1069 25.10 -4.12 -39.58
CA PHE A 1069 24.86 -5.15 -40.58
C PHE A 1069 25.64 -4.75 -41.84
N ASP A 1070 26.88 -5.22 -41.93
CA ASP A 1070 27.57 -5.36 -43.22
C ASP A 1070 27.16 -6.72 -43.80
N LEU A 1071 26.11 -6.72 -44.62
CA LEU A 1071 25.90 -7.78 -45.59
C LEU A 1071 24.94 -7.32 -46.70
N MET A 1072 25.38 -7.52 -47.94
CA MET A 1072 24.71 -7.26 -49.23
C MET A 1072 24.74 -5.77 -49.65
N GLY A 1073 25.38 -5.36 -50.75
CA GLY A 1073 25.50 -6.03 -52.05
C GLY A 1073 24.36 -5.58 -52.96
N SER A 1074 24.71 -4.93 -54.07
CA SER A 1074 23.87 -4.44 -55.18
C SER A 1074 23.23 -3.06 -55.02
N GLY A 1075 23.46 -2.23 -56.05
CA GLY A 1075 23.08 -0.83 -56.10
C GLY A 1075 21.58 -0.59 -56.25
N TRP A 1076 21.17 0.64 -55.97
CA TRP A 1076 20.02 1.41 -56.49
C TRP A 1076 20.03 2.81 -55.77
N PRO A 1077 19.39 3.85 -56.31
CA PRO A 1077 19.72 5.25 -56.01
C PRO A 1077 18.96 5.77 -54.76
N ILE A 1078 19.45 5.49 -53.55
CA ILE A 1078 18.83 5.99 -52.29
C ILE A 1078 19.80 6.84 -51.45
N ARG A 1079 21.00 7.13 -51.96
CA ARG A 1079 22.02 7.93 -51.27
C ARG A 1079 21.58 9.34 -50.80
N PRO A 1080 20.66 10.08 -51.46
CA PRO A 1080 20.23 11.39 -50.96
C PRO A 1080 19.35 11.30 -49.70
N MET A 1081 18.58 10.23 -49.54
CA MET A 1081 17.62 10.07 -48.43
C MET A 1081 18.34 9.73 -47.12
N PHE A 1082 19.45 8.98 -47.19
CA PHE A 1082 20.29 8.68 -46.02
C PHE A 1082 21.11 9.88 -45.56
N CYS A 1083 21.55 10.78 -46.46
CA CYS A 1083 22.16 12.05 -46.07
C CYS A 1083 21.16 12.97 -45.34
N ILE A 1084 19.88 12.99 -45.73
CA ILE A 1084 18.85 13.77 -45.02
C ILE A 1084 18.59 13.21 -43.61
N ILE A 1085 18.60 11.89 -43.43
CA ILE A 1085 18.48 11.25 -42.11
C ILE A 1085 19.71 11.52 -41.25
N TYR A 1086 20.91 11.49 -41.83
CA TYR A 1086 22.15 11.84 -41.12
C TYR A 1086 22.22 13.33 -40.79
N LEU A 1087 21.74 14.22 -41.67
CA LEU A 1087 21.67 15.66 -41.42
C LEU A 1087 20.60 16.00 -40.36
N LEU A 1088 19.48 15.28 -40.34
CA LEU A 1088 18.44 15.36 -39.30
C LEU A 1088 18.91 14.78 -37.96
N GLN A 1089 19.72 13.72 -37.98
CA GLN A 1089 20.37 13.19 -36.78
C GLN A 1089 21.49 14.10 -36.27
N PHE A 1090 22.24 14.76 -37.18
CA PHE A 1090 23.30 15.70 -36.83
C PHE A 1090 22.74 17.04 -36.31
N THR A 1091 21.66 17.56 -36.90
CA THR A 1091 20.91 18.70 -36.34
C THR A 1091 20.26 18.33 -35.00
N MET A 1092 19.73 17.11 -34.82
CA MET A 1092 19.29 16.63 -33.49
C MET A 1092 20.43 16.39 -32.49
N PHE A 1093 21.67 16.18 -32.96
CA PHE A 1093 22.85 15.97 -32.13
C PHE A 1093 23.43 17.32 -31.65
N TYR A 1094 23.50 18.32 -32.52
CA TYR A 1094 23.99 19.66 -32.17
C TYR A 1094 23.01 20.44 -31.27
N PHE A 1095 21.69 20.18 -31.37
CA PHE A 1095 20.68 20.84 -30.51
C PHE A 1095 20.53 20.24 -29.10
N ARG A 1096 21.40 19.32 -28.66
CA ARG A 1096 21.19 18.54 -27.41
C ARG A 1096 22.05 18.91 -26.21
N LEU A 1097 22.92 19.92 -26.31
CA LEU A 1097 23.57 20.58 -25.18
C LEU A 1097 22.93 21.96 -24.97
N GLN A 1098 21.73 22.00 -24.40
CA GLN A 1098 21.25 23.24 -23.76
C GLN A 1098 21.32 23.04 -22.25
N LEU A 1099 22.14 23.87 -21.60
CA LEU A 1099 22.01 24.21 -20.18
C LEU A 1099 20.58 24.69 -19.99
N GLN A 1100 19.72 23.85 -19.40
CA GLN A 1100 18.32 24.22 -19.21
C GLN A 1100 18.13 25.17 -18.04
N GLY A 1101 19.15 25.41 -17.21
CA GLY A 1101 19.13 26.46 -16.19
C GLY A 1101 17.85 26.44 -15.35
N TYR A 1102 17.01 27.46 -15.53
CA TYR A 1102 15.70 27.61 -14.88
C TYR A 1102 14.62 26.61 -15.34
N ASP A 1103 14.73 26.02 -16.53
CA ASP A 1103 13.81 24.98 -17.05
C ASP A 1103 14.15 23.57 -16.55
N THR A 1104 15.16 23.45 -15.67
CA THR A 1104 15.48 22.18 -15.01
C THR A 1104 14.30 21.73 -14.16
N ILE A 1105 13.82 20.51 -14.42
CA ILE A 1105 12.77 19.86 -13.61
C ILE A 1105 13.38 19.41 -12.27
N VAL A 1106 12.73 19.78 -11.17
CA VAL A 1106 13.11 19.41 -9.80
C VAL A 1106 11.99 18.59 -9.14
N GLY A 1107 12.32 17.87 -8.06
CA GLY A 1107 11.40 16.98 -7.34
C GLY A 1107 11.74 15.49 -7.52
N GLU A 1108 10.81 14.58 -7.23
CA GLU A 1108 11.03 13.12 -7.27
C GLU A 1108 11.41 12.59 -8.66
N ARG A 1109 11.01 13.29 -9.73
CA ARG A 1109 11.31 12.92 -11.12
C ARG A 1109 12.42 13.77 -11.76
N GLY A 1110 12.99 14.69 -11.00
CA GLY A 1110 13.92 15.72 -11.46
C GLY A 1110 15.28 15.64 -10.80
N VAL A 1111 16.05 16.72 -10.91
CA VAL A 1111 17.32 16.86 -10.18
C VAL A 1111 17.04 17.03 -8.69
N HIS A 1112 17.74 16.27 -7.85
CA HIS A 1112 17.70 16.44 -6.40
C HIS A 1112 18.62 17.59 -6.00
N LEU A 1113 18.03 18.63 -5.39
CA LEU A 1113 18.76 19.76 -4.83
C LEU A 1113 19.14 19.50 -3.36
N SER A 1114 20.27 20.05 -2.92
CA SER A 1114 20.65 20.03 -1.50
C SER A 1114 19.67 20.86 -0.64
N GLY A 1115 19.66 20.65 0.68
CA GLY A 1115 18.81 21.42 1.61
C GLY A 1115 18.98 22.94 1.42
N GLY A 1116 20.23 23.41 1.38
CA GLY A 1116 20.54 24.83 1.17
C GLY A 1116 20.15 25.35 -0.22
N GLN A 1117 20.26 24.53 -1.26
CA GLN A 1117 19.78 24.91 -2.60
C GLN A 1117 18.25 25.03 -2.64
N LYS A 1118 17.51 24.07 -2.06
CA LYS A 1118 16.05 24.15 -1.98
C LYS A 1118 15.60 25.38 -1.20
N GLN A 1119 16.30 25.72 -0.13
CA GLN A 1119 15.97 26.86 0.71
C GLN A 1119 16.13 28.19 -0.04
N ARG A 1120 17.19 28.33 -0.83
CA ARG A 1120 17.37 29.49 -1.71
C ARG A 1120 16.29 29.61 -2.78
N VAL A 1121 15.84 28.50 -3.37
CA VAL A 1121 14.69 28.53 -4.30
C VAL A 1121 13.40 28.93 -3.57
N ALA A 1122 13.22 28.49 -2.33
CA ALA A 1122 12.07 28.90 -1.51
C ALA A 1122 12.12 30.39 -1.14
N ILE A 1123 13.28 30.94 -0.82
CA ILE A 1123 13.48 32.38 -0.60
C ILE A 1123 13.15 33.16 -1.87
N ALA A 1124 13.70 32.76 -3.03
CA ALA A 1124 13.38 33.39 -4.33
C ALA A 1124 11.86 33.36 -4.61
N ARG A 1125 11.20 32.24 -4.32
CA ARG A 1125 9.75 32.10 -4.44
C ARG A 1125 8.97 32.98 -3.46
N ALA A 1126 9.45 33.18 -2.23
CA ALA A 1126 8.79 34.05 -1.26
C ALA A 1126 8.88 35.53 -1.66
N ILE A 1127 9.98 35.94 -2.29
CA ILE A 1127 10.24 37.36 -2.60
C ILE A 1127 9.79 37.80 -3.99
N VAL A 1128 9.54 36.89 -4.93
CA VAL A 1128 9.09 37.26 -6.29
C VAL A 1128 7.78 38.06 -6.30
N LYS A 1129 6.98 37.93 -5.24
CA LYS A 1129 5.74 38.70 -5.03
C LYS A 1129 5.95 40.03 -4.27
N SER A 1130 7.20 40.36 -3.92
CA SER A 1130 7.58 41.56 -3.15
C SER A 1130 6.76 41.78 -1.87
N PRO A 1131 6.67 40.78 -0.96
CA PRO A 1131 5.76 40.83 0.19
C PRO A 1131 6.15 41.89 1.24
N LYS A 1132 5.19 42.60 1.81
CA LYS A 1132 5.46 43.58 2.88
C LYS A 1132 5.85 42.92 4.20
N ILE A 1133 5.33 41.71 4.44
CA ILE A 1133 5.59 40.91 5.63
C ILE A 1133 6.35 39.65 5.24
N LEU A 1134 7.42 39.33 5.96
CA LEU A 1134 8.20 38.11 5.78
C LEU A 1134 8.12 37.24 7.03
N LEU A 1135 7.77 35.97 6.85
CA LEU A 1135 7.63 34.98 7.91
C LEU A 1135 8.69 33.90 7.69
N LEU A 1136 9.63 33.78 8.61
CA LEU A 1136 10.72 32.80 8.58
C LEU A 1136 10.50 31.80 9.71
N ASP A 1137 10.15 30.55 9.37
CA ASP A 1137 9.91 29.47 10.33
C ASP A 1137 11.10 28.51 10.31
N GLU A 1138 12.08 28.73 11.18
CA GLU A 1138 13.30 27.94 11.31
C GLU A 1138 14.08 27.72 10.00
N ALA A 1139 14.21 28.78 9.20
CA ALA A 1139 14.74 28.68 7.84
C ALA A 1139 16.21 28.16 7.74
N THR A 1140 16.96 28.09 8.83
CA THR A 1140 18.37 27.65 8.86
C THR A 1140 18.62 26.39 9.70
N SER A 1141 17.61 25.80 10.35
CA SER A 1141 17.85 24.74 11.36
C SER A 1141 18.31 23.40 10.78
N ALA A 1142 17.97 23.10 9.52
CA ALA A 1142 18.26 21.82 8.83
C ALA A 1142 19.39 21.90 7.78
N LEU A 1143 20.36 22.82 7.95
CA LEU A 1143 21.45 23.07 7.00
C LEU A 1143 22.83 22.75 7.58
N ASP A 1144 23.75 22.33 6.71
CA ASP A 1144 25.18 22.29 7.01
C ASP A 1144 25.76 23.72 7.12
N ALA A 1145 26.89 23.86 7.82
CA ALA A 1145 27.46 25.17 8.15
C ALA A 1145 27.80 26.05 6.93
N GLU A 1146 28.21 25.44 5.80
CA GLU A 1146 28.53 26.18 4.57
C GLU A 1146 27.24 26.68 3.89
N SER A 1147 26.27 25.78 3.69
CA SER A 1147 24.95 26.15 3.15
C SER A 1147 24.23 27.17 4.02
N GLU A 1148 24.34 27.05 5.34
CA GLU A 1148 23.72 27.96 6.32
C GLU A 1148 24.19 29.39 6.12
N LYS A 1149 25.50 29.62 6.01
CA LYS A 1149 26.07 30.96 5.81
C LYS A 1149 25.52 31.61 4.53
N ILE A 1150 25.49 30.86 3.43
CA ILE A 1150 25.01 31.36 2.13
C ILE A 1150 23.50 31.69 2.18
N VAL A 1151 22.72 30.88 2.90
CA VAL A 1151 21.27 31.09 3.09
C VAL A 1151 21.02 32.27 4.02
N GLN A 1152 21.77 32.42 5.10
CA GLN A 1152 21.66 33.55 6.03
C GLN A 1152 22.00 34.87 5.32
N ASP A 1153 23.09 34.90 4.53
CA ASP A 1153 23.45 36.07 3.71
C ASP A 1153 22.33 36.49 2.74
N ALA A 1154 21.54 35.52 2.24
CA ALA A 1154 20.38 35.79 1.40
C ALA A 1154 19.20 36.32 2.21
N LEU A 1155 18.94 35.76 3.40
CA LEU A 1155 17.87 36.22 4.30
C LEU A 1155 18.12 37.66 4.76
N ASP A 1156 19.35 37.99 5.17
CA ASP A 1156 19.70 39.33 5.64
C ASP A 1156 19.43 40.40 4.58
N LYS A 1157 19.74 40.12 3.31
CA LYS A 1157 19.42 41.02 2.17
C LYS A 1157 17.92 41.19 1.96
N VAL A 1158 17.16 40.11 2.15
CA VAL A 1158 15.72 40.05 1.87
C VAL A 1158 14.88 40.67 2.99
N MET A 1159 15.37 40.61 4.24
CA MET A 1159 14.70 41.13 5.44
C MET A 1159 14.71 42.67 5.52
N LEU A 1160 15.63 43.34 4.84
CA LEU A 1160 15.72 44.81 4.83
C LEU A 1160 14.43 45.45 4.28
N ASN A 1161 13.94 46.48 4.99
CA ASN A 1161 12.73 47.25 4.65
C ASN A 1161 11.43 46.43 4.58
N ARG A 1162 11.34 45.32 5.33
CA ARG A 1162 10.12 44.49 5.44
C ARG A 1162 9.85 44.16 6.91
N THR A 1163 8.59 44.16 7.31
CA THR A 1163 8.21 43.61 8.62
C THR A 1163 8.54 42.13 8.62
N THR A 1164 9.44 41.69 9.49
CA THR A 1164 9.90 40.30 9.49
C THR A 1164 9.63 39.64 10.83
N VAL A 1165 9.00 38.46 10.81
CA VAL A 1165 8.84 37.59 11.97
C VAL A 1165 9.70 36.34 11.77
N VAL A 1166 10.64 36.11 12.68
CA VAL A 1166 11.60 35.01 12.60
C VAL A 1166 11.45 34.09 13.79
N VAL A 1167 11.06 32.84 13.56
CA VAL A 1167 11.25 31.76 14.52
C VAL A 1167 12.62 31.17 14.27
N ALA A 1168 13.54 31.34 15.21
CA ALA A 1168 14.91 30.87 15.07
C ALA A 1168 15.31 29.98 16.24
N HIS A 1169 16.00 28.89 15.90
CA HIS A 1169 16.63 27.98 16.86
C HIS A 1169 18.15 28.26 16.99
N ARG A 1170 18.69 29.17 16.18
CA ARG A 1170 20.11 29.50 16.10
C ARG A 1170 20.34 30.96 16.48
N LEU A 1171 21.40 31.20 17.25
CA LEU A 1171 21.74 32.51 17.78
C LEU A 1171 22.11 33.52 16.68
N SER A 1172 22.76 33.04 15.61
CA SER A 1172 23.19 33.83 14.45
C SER A 1172 22.04 34.61 13.81
N THR A 1173 20.87 33.98 13.69
CA THR A 1173 19.68 34.58 13.08
C THR A 1173 18.92 35.52 14.04
N ILE A 1174 19.06 35.35 15.36
CA ILE A 1174 18.34 36.14 16.37
C ILE A 1174 19.08 37.44 16.72
N ARG A 1175 20.41 37.44 16.67
CA ARG A 1175 21.25 38.57 17.13
C ARG A 1175 20.97 39.88 16.41
N GLY A 1176 20.60 39.82 15.12
CA GLY A 1176 20.30 40.98 14.29
C GLY A 1176 18.86 41.51 14.39
N ALA A 1177 18.01 40.92 15.24
CA ALA A 1177 16.62 41.34 15.38
C ALA A 1177 16.48 42.65 16.17
N ASP A 1178 15.55 43.52 15.75
CA ASP A 1178 15.20 44.75 16.48
C ASP A 1178 14.57 44.43 17.84
N VAL A 1179 13.72 43.39 17.88
CA VAL A 1179 13.03 42.92 19.07
C VAL A 1179 13.08 41.40 19.11
N ILE A 1180 13.35 40.85 20.29
CA ILE A 1180 13.35 39.43 20.58
C ILE A 1180 12.28 39.18 21.64
N VAL A 1181 11.44 38.17 21.39
CA VAL A 1181 10.33 37.76 22.24
C VAL A 1181 10.57 36.33 22.66
N VAL A 1182 10.60 36.11 23.97
CA VAL A 1182 10.92 34.80 24.55
C VAL A 1182 9.66 34.13 25.07
N PHE A 1183 9.37 32.94 24.54
CA PHE A 1183 8.19 32.14 24.84
C PHE A 1183 8.47 31.06 25.87
N LYS A 1184 7.59 30.95 26.87
CA LYS A 1184 7.56 29.83 27.82
C LYS A 1184 6.12 29.49 28.19
N ASN A 1185 5.76 28.20 28.15
CA ASN A 1185 4.43 27.69 28.52
C ASN A 1185 3.22 28.39 27.85
N GLY A 1186 3.42 28.94 26.65
CA GLY A 1186 2.38 29.60 25.86
C GLY A 1186 2.20 31.10 26.08
N GLY A 1187 3.06 31.74 26.89
CA GLY A 1187 3.08 33.19 27.12
C GLY A 1187 4.45 33.80 26.86
N ILE A 1188 4.50 35.14 26.84
CA ILE A 1188 5.74 35.92 26.71
C ILE A 1188 6.36 36.10 28.10
N LEU A 1189 7.61 35.66 28.23
CA LEU A 1189 8.38 35.80 29.46
C LEU A 1189 9.24 37.08 29.43
N GLU A 1190 9.92 37.32 28.32
CA GLU A 1190 10.86 38.45 28.15
C GLU A 1190 10.71 39.07 26.77
N LYS A 1191 10.92 40.39 26.69
CA LYS A 1191 10.89 41.17 25.45
C LYS A 1191 11.97 42.26 25.49
N GLY A 1192 12.78 42.35 24.44
CA GLY A 1192 13.84 43.36 24.33
C GLY A 1192 14.74 43.12 23.13
N ASN A 1193 15.77 43.95 22.93
CA ASN A 1193 16.81 43.67 21.94
C ASN A 1193 17.88 42.75 22.52
N HIS A 1194 18.78 42.23 21.67
CA HIS A 1194 19.83 41.30 22.08
C HIS A 1194 20.68 41.84 23.25
N ASN A 1195 21.11 43.10 23.16
CA ASN A 1195 21.97 43.74 24.17
C ASN A 1195 21.23 43.97 25.50
N THR A 1196 19.93 44.27 25.47
CA THR A 1196 19.14 44.43 26.71
C THR A 1196 18.89 43.10 27.39
N LEU A 1197 18.54 42.06 26.62
CA LEU A 1197 18.15 40.76 27.18
C LEU A 1197 19.37 39.98 27.67
N ILE A 1198 20.54 40.12 27.03
CA ILE A 1198 21.77 39.44 27.49
C ILE A 1198 22.32 40.04 28.79
N ASN A 1199 22.07 41.33 29.02
CA ASN A 1199 22.50 42.05 30.22
C ASN A 1199 21.50 41.94 31.39
N MET A 1200 20.34 41.33 31.17
CA MET A 1200 19.36 41.08 32.22
C MET A 1200 19.87 39.96 33.14
N LYS A 1201 20.13 40.30 34.42
CA LYS A 1201 20.53 39.33 35.45
C LYS A 1201 19.41 38.29 35.62
N ASP A 1202 19.77 37.02 35.58
CA ASP A 1202 18.85 35.86 35.67
C ASP A 1202 17.75 35.78 34.60
N GLY A 1203 17.96 36.42 33.45
CA GLY A 1203 17.06 36.30 32.29
C GLY A 1203 17.10 34.91 31.63
N PHE A 1204 15.95 34.42 31.20
CA PHE A 1204 15.79 33.20 30.41
C PHE A 1204 16.44 33.32 29.03
N TYR A 1205 16.37 34.48 28.38
CA TYR A 1205 17.12 34.72 27.15
C TYR A 1205 18.62 34.66 27.38
N SER A 1206 19.14 35.37 28.39
CA SER A 1206 20.58 35.39 28.69
C SER A 1206 21.07 33.99 29.06
N SER A 1207 20.25 33.19 29.73
CA SER A 1207 20.49 31.77 29.99
C SER A 1207 20.54 30.94 28.71
N LEU A 1208 19.56 31.07 27.81
CA LEU A 1208 19.54 30.40 26.50
C LEU A 1208 20.74 30.79 25.62
N VAL A 1209 21.13 32.06 25.61
CA VAL A 1209 22.28 32.57 24.85
C VAL A 1209 23.59 32.10 25.44
N ARG A 1210 23.73 32.09 26.77
CA ARG A 1210 24.92 31.53 27.44
C ARG A 1210 25.05 30.04 27.11
N LEU A 1211 23.97 29.27 27.23
CA LEU A 1211 23.93 27.86 26.81
C LEU A 1211 24.42 27.71 25.35
N HIS A 1212 23.93 28.52 24.41
CA HIS A 1212 24.36 28.46 23.01
C HIS A 1212 25.77 28.98 22.72
N THR A 1213 26.27 29.98 23.45
CA THR A 1213 27.59 30.60 23.19
C THR A 1213 28.71 29.77 23.78
N THR A 1214 28.47 29.13 24.93
CA THR A 1214 29.42 28.19 25.55
C THR A 1214 29.55 26.88 24.74
N ALA A 1215 28.62 26.62 23.81
CA ALA A 1215 28.69 25.52 22.86
C ALA A 1215 29.56 25.80 21.61
N LEU A 1216 29.90 27.08 21.36
CA LEU A 1216 30.60 27.56 20.14
C LEU A 1216 32.03 28.05 20.41
N SER A 1217 32.40 28.24 21.68
CA SER A 1217 33.76 28.53 22.16
C SER A 1217 34.37 27.27 22.77
#